data_AF-A0A7S1R966-F1
#
_entry.id   AF-A0A7S1R966-F1
#
_cell.length_a   1.000
_cell.length_b   1.000
_cell.length_c   1.000
_cell.angle_alpha   90.00
_cell.angle_beta   90.00
_cell.angle_gamma   90.00
#
_symmetry.space_group_name_H-M   'P 1'
#
loop_
_entity.id
_entity.type
_entity.pdbx_description
1 polymer ?
#
loop_
_entity_poly.entity_id
_entity_poly.type
_entity_poly.pdbx_seq_one_letter_code
_entity_poly.pdbx_strand_id
1 'polypeptide(L)'
;FWFSSLGIPPVSLHGLVTARFTLEMDREWFQKGDQQASRAAPFIAKSAADVDDFGWPKAPIEIEGVEVSEETIREHERKRQEILDSKSPSQFPKPFEKEPVPLKSHMTQEDYDELDYPKVPEEWNEEWMRQQIDIERVDPRENPNLLIDECQQEFWFNASRKPYAKAILRAEKHWVDRRNVWLKQYESVEKGNQLREAVAEELEDCSMEVKRLVAPVLHHKITEIALKTYIREAEENQIPLRHLLQDPVKIKELQGIRKQIDTGGDTAAAQMLEAYTETINRCMQDKRKEKDEANRGKRINCDTDTITKAMNMGEKFRKDGYIEWHKGNMKEALAAWREASAHIKHHKLPDGDADGNRMIAEVHIALLKNIAQAAIKLGHWTEALTAADDALRIDDQDHKAWFRRACALEGLGRFEEEEAALRVIEDIAVGRPDRDRIVKDLSLRREKVQSIVERDKERQKKCLSLALEQGIFSGNRREGPRGMLPPAPPKKKNPTDDGPGPYTITQTAAVKAGQALSSRKVKDLRPGAEVRVLEVAFEGRTETRVRARIEQPSGWITLQDPKGHRYASKQSSLEPKVLRLTKDGAAELIEELRHAYSDSSFQLQVAKLADDMLRDRHEFVIHLRQVALRVQAPVLEKWGFEPTLEGVSEMQRALRDHIAGDARDAVLAEKVELLRQLLHGDMYGEVFPDATAPKGLVGPLPPRAVESLREQVIYSVEDP
;
A
#
# COMPACT_ATOMS: atom_id res chain seq x y z
N PHE A 1 -33.13 21.81 -32.43
CA PHE A 1 -34.34 22.20 -31.67
C PHE A 1 -34.65 21.09 -30.65
N TRP A 2 -33.98 21.18 -29.50
CA TRP A 2 -34.24 20.60 -28.16
C TRP A 2 -32.94 20.81 -27.37
N PHE A 3 -32.65 22.08 -27.08
CA PHE A 3 -31.66 22.55 -26.13
C PHE A 3 -32.45 23.40 -25.11
N SER A 4 -32.11 23.29 -23.81
CA SER A 4 -32.48 24.19 -22.69
C SER A 4 -33.15 23.50 -21.49
N SER A 5 -32.38 22.82 -20.63
CA SER A 5 -32.81 22.58 -19.24
C SER A 5 -31.72 22.41 -18.18
N LEU A 6 -30.42 22.59 -18.48
CA LEU A 6 -29.37 22.54 -17.47
C LEU A 6 -28.55 23.83 -17.49
N GLY A 7 -29.07 24.86 -16.81
CA GLY A 7 -28.36 26.11 -16.57
C GLY A 7 -27.21 25.94 -15.59
N ILE A 8 -26.05 25.53 -16.08
CA ILE A 8 -24.78 25.55 -15.34
C ILE A 8 -23.89 26.65 -15.95
N PRO A 9 -23.56 27.72 -15.20
CA PRO A 9 -22.59 28.71 -15.69
C PRO A 9 -21.14 28.20 -15.51
N PRO A 10 -20.20 28.63 -16.36
CA PRO A 10 -18.78 28.32 -16.21
C PRO A 10 -18.20 29.10 -15.03
N VAL A 11 -17.66 28.41 -14.02
CA VAL A 11 -17.02 29.05 -12.86
C VAL A 11 -15.51 29.17 -13.11
N SER A 12 -15.01 30.40 -13.04
CA SER A 12 -13.61 30.78 -13.16
C SER A 12 -12.80 30.52 -11.88
N LEU A 13 -11.50 30.24 -12.03
CA LEU A 13 -10.48 30.15 -10.99
C LEU A 13 -10.44 31.39 -10.06
N HIS A 14 -11.06 31.34 -8.89
CA HIS A 14 -10.53 31.86 -7.62
C HIS A 14 -11.57 31.63 -6.51
N GLY A 15 -11.21 30.87 -5.47
CA GLY A 15 -11.96 30.81 -4.22
C GLY A 15 -12.43 29.40 -3.81
N LEU A 16 -12.08 29.07 -2.56
CA LEU A 16 -12.76 28.13 -1.67
C LEU A 16 -12.29 26.66 -1.66
N VAL A 17 -11.13 26.52 -1.03
CA VAL A 17 -10.94 25.67 0.17
C VAL A 17 -12.11 25.86 1.14
N THR A 18 -12.94 24.81 1.36
CA THR A 18 -13.63 24.44 2.63
C THR A 18 -14.74 23.42 2.38
N ALA A 19 -14.52 22.16 2.81
CA ALA A 19 -15.56 21.16 3.13
C ALA A 19 -14.86 20.08 3.97
N ARG A 20 -14.78 20.18 5.31
CA ARG A 20 -15.82 20.00 6.34
C ARG A 20 -16.50 18.62 6.26
N PHE A 21 -15.91 17.68 7.00
CA PHE A 21 -16.53 16.47 7.52
C PHE A 21 -17.79 16.82 8.33
N THR A 22 -18.89 16.14 8.07
CA THR A 22 -20.07 16.11 8.93
C THR A 22 -19.91 15.01 9.97
N LEU A 23 -19.53 15.39 11.19
CA LEU A 23 -20.08 14.77 12.40
C LEU A 23 -21.29 15.63 12.79
N GLU A 24 -22.41 14.97 13.06
CA GLU A 24 -23.64 15.59 13.54
C GLU A 24 -23.38 16.28 14.88
N MET A 25 -23.18 17.59 14.85
CA MET A 25 -23.36 18.46 16.00
C MET A 25 -24.29 19.60 15.60
N ASP A 26 -25.31 19.82 16.44
CA ASP A 26 -26.45 20.70 16.26
C ASP A 26 -26.13 22.05 15.57
N ARG A 27 -26.84 22.30 14.46
CA ARG A 27 -26.75 23.52 13.65
C ARG A 27 -27.84 24.52 14.04
N GLU A 28 -27.56 25.42 14.96
CA GLU A 28 -28.36 26.66 15.13
C GLU A 28 -27.53 27.95 15.29
N TRP A 29 -26.21 27.93 15.05
CA TRP A 29 -25.37 29.10 15.36
C TRP A 29 -24.70 29.85 14.21
N PHE A 30 -24.90 29.48 12.93
CA PHE A 30 -24.33 30.25 11.80
C PHE A 30 -25.22 30.20 10.54
N GLN A 31 -26.17 31.13 10.43
CA GLN A 31 -26.75 31.57 9.16
C GLN A 31 -26.99 33.08 9.17
N LYS A 32 -25.98 33.85 8.74
CA LYS A 32 -26.11 35.15 8.07
C LYS A 32 -24.73 35.65 7.67
N GLY A 33 -24.45 35.64 6.37
CA GLY A 33 -23.23 36.19 5.77
C GLY A 33 -22.96 35.53 4.43
N ASP A 34 -22.76 36.34 3.40
CA ASP A 34 -22.30 35.96 2.07
C ASP A 34 -23.32 35.39 1.07
N GLN A 35 -24.40 36.15 0.85
CA GLN A 35 -24.89 36.37 -0.51
C GLN A 35 -24.72 37.84 -0.86
N GLN A 36 -23.77 38.14 -1.75
CA GLN A 36 -23.77 39.21 -2.77
C GLN A 36 -22.34 39.75 -3.02
N ALA A 37 -21.60 39.09 -3.90
CA ALA A 37 -20.52 39.76 -4.64
C ALA A 37 -20.16 38.96 -5.91
N SER A 38 -20.94 39.14 -6.98
CA SER A 38 -20.40 39.25 -8.35
C SER A 38 -21.54 39.35 -9.37
N ARG A 39 -21.88 40.57 -9.77
CA ARG A 39 -22.26 40.91 -11.16
C ARG A 39 -22.29 42.43 -11.29
N ALA A 40 -21.23 42.96 -11.89
CA ALA A 40 -21.21 44.31 -12.42
C ALA A 40 -21.48 44.24 -13.93
N ALA A 41 -22.55 44.91 -14.37
CA ALA A 41 -22.65 45.57 -15.68
C ALA A 41 -23.82 46.56 -15.66
N PRO A 42 -23.83 47.60 -16.50
CA PRO A 42 -24.05 48.98 -16.08
C PRO A 42 -25.40 49.57 -16.53
N PHE A 43 -25.96 50.55 -15.81
CA PHE A 43 -26.52 51.80 -16.37
C PHE A 43 -27.15 52.73 -15.29
N ILE A 44 -26.59 53.94 -15.19
CA ILE A 44 -27.24 55.27 -15.17
C ILE A 44 -28.48 55.54 -14.26
N ALA A 45 -28.17 56.17 -13.11
CA ALA A 45 -28.64 57.47 -12.59
C ALA A 45 -29.93 57.66 -11.75
N LYS A 46 -29.72 58.57 -10.77
CA LYS A 46 -30.63 59.36 -9.90
C LYS A 46 -31.20 58.54 -8.73
N SER A 47 -30.95 58.87 -7.46
CA SER A 47 -31.16 60.15 -6.77
C SER A 47 -30.69 60.01 -5.32
N ALA A 48 -30.43 61.14 -4.68
CA ALA A 48 -29.87 61.30 -3.33
C ALA A 48 -30.46 60.41 -2.23
N ALA A 49 -29.59 59.85 -1.38
CA ALA A 49 -29.94 59.27 -0.09
C ALA A 49 -28.86 59.65 0.94
N ASP A 50 -29.33 60.11 2.10
CA ASP A 50 -28.61 60.79 3.18
C ASP A 50 -27.36 60.05 3.70
N VAL A 51 -26.24 60.76 3.63
CA VAL A 51 -24.95 60.42 4.23
C VAL A 51 -24.59 61.53 5.23
N ASP A 52 -23.91 61.21 6.32
CA ASP A 52 -23.36 62.24 7.21
C ASP A 52 -22.15 62.96 6.59
N ASP A 53 -21.58 63.97 7.27
CA ASP A 53 -20.47 64.81 6.78
C ASP A 53 -19.17 64.01 6.47
N PHE A 54 -19.15 62.70 6.74
CA PHE A 54 -18.05 61.78 6.42
C PHE A 54 -18.43 60.69 5.41
N GLY A 55 -19.63 60.72 4.84
CA GLY A 55 -20.02 59.86 3.71
C GLY A 55 -20.52 58.46 4.08
N TRP A 56 -20.93 58.22 5.33
CA TRP A 56 -21.47 56.92 5.77
C TRP A 56 -23.00 56.92 5.84
N PRO A 57 -23.69 55.81 5.48
CA PRO A 57 -25.14 55.72 5.64
C PRO A 57 -25.51 55.77 7.12
N LYS A 58 -26.42 56.66 7.51
CA LYS A 58 -26.96 56.70 8.88
C LYS A 58 -27.67 55.38 9.20
N ALA A 59 -27.41 54.81 10.38
CA ALA A 59 -28.11 53.64 10.88
C ALA A 59 -29.64 53.91 11.00
N PRO A 60 -30.51 52.91 10.78
CA PRO A 60 -31.95 53.09 10.95
C PRO A 60 -32.30 53.42 12.40
N ILE A 61 -33.24 54.36 12.57
CA ILE A 61 -33.77 54.82 13.86
C ILE A 61 -34.42 53.64 14.60
N GLU A 62 -34.05 53.45 15.87
CA GLU A 62 -34.70 52.52 16.79
C GLU A 62 -36.19 52.86 16.92
N ILE A 63 -37.07 51.92 16.53
CA ILE A 63 -38.51 52.04 16.80
C ILE A 63 -38.75 51.44 18.19
N GLU A 64 -38.93 52.30 19.18
CA GLU A 64 -39.46 51.93 20.48
C GLU A 64 -40.92 51.44 20.35
N GLY A 65 -41.20 50.27 20.94
CA GLY A 65 -42.46 49.96 21.62
C GLY A 65 -43.76 49.86 20.80
N VAL A 66 -44.06 48.65 20.30
CA VAL A 66 -45.44 48.16 20.24
C VAL A 66 -45.44 46.72 20.73
N GLU A 67 -45.78 46.50 22.00
CA GLU A 67 -46.07 45.17 22.53
C GLU A 67 -47.34 44.64 21.84
N VAL A 68 -47.16 43.68 20.94
CA VAL A 68 -48.26 42.94 20.32
C VAL A 68 -48.82 41.99 21.39
N SER A 69 -50.08 42.19 21.79
CA SER A 69 -50.70 41.36 22.83
C SER A 69 -50.79 39.89 22.40
N GLU A 70 -50.69 38.94 23.34
CA GLU A 70 -50.84 37.51 23.03
C GLU A 70 -52.17 37.18 22.31
N GLU A 71 -53.20 38.00 22.53
CA GLU A 71 -54.49 37.86 21.86
C GLU A 71 -54.41 38.16 20.36
N THR A 72 -53.59 39.13 19.93
CA THR A 72 -53.40 39.42 18.51
C THR A 72 -52.60 38.33 17.80
N ILE A 73 -51.67 37.69 18.50
CA ILE A 73 -50.90 36.53 17.99
C ILE A 73 -51.83 35.32 17.83
N ARG A 74 -52.67 35.03 18.83
CA ARG A 74 -53.66 33.93 18.76
C ARG A 74 -54.70 34.15 17.67
N GLU A 75 -55.14 35.39 17.46
CA GLU A 75 -56.08 35.71 16.38
C GLU A 75 -55.44 35.56 14.99
N HIS A 76 -54.16 35.91 14.85
CA HIS A 76 -53.39 35.69 13.62
C HIS A 76 -53.18 34.20 13.34
N GLU A 77 -52.87 33.39 14.35
CA GLU A 77 -52.73 31.95 14.21
C GLU A 77 -54.06 31.29 13.85
N ARG A 78 -55.17 31.73 14.46
CA ARG A 78 -56.51 31.23 14.11
C ARG A 78 -56.87 31.53 12.65
N LYS A 79 -56.62 32.75 12.18
CA LYS A 79 -56.83 33.14 10.76
C LYS A 79 -55.92 32.36 9.82
N ARG A 80 -54.69 32.05 10.24
CA ARG A 80 -53.75 31.21 9.48
C ARG A 80 -54.28 29.77 9.34
N GLN A 81 -54.83 29.20 10.42
CA GLN A 81 -55.44 27.87 10.41
C GLN A 81 -56.70 27.83 9.52
N GLU A 82 -57.58 28.84 9.60
CA GLU A 82 -58.77 28.94 8.71
C GLU A 82 -58.39 29.05 7.22
N ILE A 83 -57.27 29.72 6.90
CA ILE A 83 -56.74 29.80 5.53
C ILE A 83 -56.15 28.47 5.06
N LEU A 84 -55.56 27.69 5.97
CA LEU A 84 -55.03 26.35 5.67
C LEU A 84 -56.17 25.34 5.47
N ASP A 85 -57.22 25.42 6.28
CA ASP A 85 -58.37 24.51 6.23
C ASP A 85 -59.31 24.82 5.06
N SER A 86 -59.36 26.08 4.60
CA SER A 86 -60.15 26.47 3.41
C SER A 86 -59.51 26.11 2.07
N LYS A 87 -58.26 25.62 2.06
CA LYS A 87 -57.61 25.07 0.87
C LYS A 87 -57.80 23.57 0.81
N SER A 88 -58.88 23.12 0.17
CA SER A 88 -59.03 21.72 -0.20
C SER A 88 -57.91 21.29 -1.17
N PRO A 89 -57.37 20.05 -1.07
CA PRO A 89 -56.25 19.62 -1.91
C PRO A 89 -56.70 19.48 -3.36
N SER A 90 -56.38 20.48 -4.18
CA SER A 90 -56.52 20.43 -5.63
C SER A 90 -55.66 19.28 -6.18
N GLN A 91 -56.31 18.43 -6.96
CA GLN A 91 -55.78 17.28 -7.67
C GLN A 91 -54.63 17.68 -8.61
N PHE A 92 -53.39 17.65 -8.12
CA PHE A 92 -52.22 17.56 -8.97
C PHE A 92 -51.71 16.12 -8.92
N PRO A 93 -51.53 15.45 -10.08
CA PRO A 93 -50.88 14.15 -10.08
C PRO A 93 -49.47 14.32 -9.53
N LYS A 94 -49.13 13.53 -8.51
CA LYS A 94 -47.80 13.55 -7.90
C LYS A 94 -46.75 13.37 -9.01
N PRO A 95 -45.68 14.20 -9.03
CA PRO A 95 -44.55 13.90 -9.90
C PRO A 95 -43.99 12.53 -9.50
N PHE A 96 -43.60 11.72 -10.48
CA PHE A 96 -43.01 10.41 -10.27
C PHE A 96 -41.86 10.50 -9.25
N GLU A 97 -42.14 10.06 -8.03
CA GLU A 97 -41.13 9.79 -7.00
C GLU A 97 -40.40 8.50 -7.42
N LYS A 98 -39.44 8.62 -8.35
CA LYS A 98 -38.30 7.71 -8.25
C LYS A 98 -37.54 8.18 -7.02
N GLU A 99 -37.63 7.40 -5.95
CA GLU A 99 -36.70 7.53 -4.84
C GLU A 99 -35.29 7.71 -5.43
N PRO A 100 -34.52 8.73 -5.02
CA PRO A 100 -33.15 8.85 -5.46
C PRO A 100 -32.48 7.55 -5.02
N VAL A 101 -32.18 6.67 -5.98
CA VAL A 101 -31.45 5.44 -5.71
C VAL A 101 -30.19 5.89 -4.98
N PRO A 102 -29.99 5.53 -3.70
CA PRO A 102 -28.81 5.97 -2.98
C PRO A 102 -27.63 5.48 -3.80
N LEU A 103 -26.79 6.42 -4.24
CA LEU A 103 -25.52 6.11 -4.87
C LEU A 103 -24.77 5.24 -3.88
N LYS A 104 -24.87 3.91 -4.05
CA LYS A 104 -24.07 2.97 -3.27
C LYS A 104 -22.63 3.34 -3.60
N SER A 105 -21.91 3.82 -2.57
CA SER A 105 -20.45 3.89 -2.62
C SER A 105 -19.98 2.57 -3.21
N HIS A 106 -19.25 2.63 -4.32
CA HIS A 106 -18.71 1.45 -5.00
C HIS A 106 -17.61 0.77 -4.18
N MET A 107 -17.26 1.34 -3.01
CA MET A 107 -16.27 0.82 -2.07
C MET A 107 -16.91 0.64 -0.69
N THR A 108 -16.79 -0.57 -0.17
CA THR A 108 -17.11 -0.97 1.21
C THR A 108 -16.01 -0.52 2.17
N GLN A 109 -16.28 -0.52 3.48
CA GLN A 109 -15.27 -0.22 4.50
C GLN A 109 -14.08 -1.19 4.45
N GLU A 110 -14.33 -2.44 4.03
CA GLU A 110 -13.30 -3.46 3.82
C GLU A 110 -12.39 -3.09 2.63
N ASP A 111 -12.94 -2.54 1.55
CA ASP A 111 -12.16 -2.04 0.40
C ASP A 111 -11.30 -0.83 0.78
N TYR A 112 -11.79 0.04 1.68
CA TYR A 112 -11.00 1.15 2.21
C TYR A 112 -9.81 0.64 3.04
N ASP A 113 -10.01 -0.45 3.77
CA ASP A 113 -8.98 -1.06 4.62
C ASP A 113 -7.91 -1.78 3.79
N GLU A 114 -8.30 -2.43 2.69
CA GLU A 114 -7.39 -3.09 1.75
C GLU A 114 -6.51 -2.09 0.97
N LEU A 115 -7.06 -0.92 0.64
CA LEU A 115 -6.37 0.12 -0.13
C LEU A 115 -5.46 1.05 0.71
N ASP A 116 -5.15 0.66 1.96
CA ASP A 116 -4.29 1.39 2.91
C ASP A 116 -4.66 2.87 3.06
N TYR A 117 -5.97 3.15 3.15
CA TYR A 117 -6.44 4.51 3.36
C TYR A 117 -5.92 5.09 4.68
N PRO A 118 -5.57 6.39 4.73
CA PRO A 118 -5.17 7.02 5.99
C PRO A 118 -6.30 6.93 7.02
N LYS A 119 -6.16 6.02 7.98
CA LYS A 119 -7.10 5.88 9.10
C LYS A 119 -6.67 6.76 10.26
N VAL A 120 -7.67 7.39 10.87
CA VAL A 120 -7.51 7.98 12.19
C VAL A 120 -7.49 6.82 13.20
N PRO A 121 -6.56 6.79 14.18
CA PRO A 121 -6.58 5.78 15.22
C PRO A 121 -7.97 5.67 15.87
N GLU A 122 -8.46 4.45 16.09
CA GLU A 122 -9.77 4.22 16.73
C GLU A 122 -9.85 4.80 18.14
N GLU A 123 -8.69 4.97 18.79
CA GLU A 123 -8.53 5.61 20.09
C GLU A 123 -8.92 7.10 20.08
N TRP A 124 -8.93 7.77 18.91
CA TRP A 124 -9.29 9.18 18.79
C TRP A 124 -10.79 9.34 18.55
N ASN A 125 -11.57 8.82 19.48
CA ASN A 125 -13.02 9.03 19.52
C ASN A 125 -13.36 10.48 19.99
N GLU A 126 -14.65 10.84 19.96
CA GLU A 126 -15.09 12.17 20.40
C GLU A 126 -14.72 12.47 21.86
N GLU A 127 -14.72 11.46 22.73
CA GLU A 127 -14.35 11.61 24.14
C GLU A 127 -12.87 11.92 24.30
N TRP A 128 -11.99 11.23 23.57
CA TRP A 128 -10.57 11.49 23.55
C TRP A 128 -10.27 12.89 23.02
N MET A 129 -10.94 13.32 21.94
CA MET A 129 -10.78 14.67 21.40
C MET A 129 -11.18 15.75 22.43
N ARG A 130 -12.25 15.55 23.20
CA ARG A 130 -12.64 16.45 24.28
C ARG A 130 -11.57 16.50 25.38
N GLN A 131 -11.08 15.34 25.83
CA GLN A 131 -10.02 15.27 26.83
C GLN A 131 -8.73 15.96 26.36
N GLN A 132 -8.36 15.80 25.09
CA GLN A 132 -7.21 16.48 24.50
C GLN A 132 -7.40 17.99 24.48
N ILE A 133 -8.56 18.49 24.06
CA ILE A 133 -8.86 19.94 24.07
C ILE A 133 -8.75 20.51 25.50
N ASP A 134 -9.24 19.78 26.49
CA ASP A 134 -9.15 20.19 27.90
C ASP A 134 -7.70 20.26 28.40
N ILE A 135 -6.89 19.25 28.06
CA ILE A 135 -5.45 19.23 28.39
C ILE A 135 -4.74 20.41 27.70
N GLU A 136 -5.00 20.63 26.42
CA GLU A 136 -4.37 21.70 25.63
C GLU A 136 -4.78 23.11 26.07
N ARG A 137 -5.91 23.25 26.75
CA ARG A 137 -6.34 24.52 27.32
C ARG A 137 -5.54 24.91 28.57
N VAL A 138 -4.96 23.93 29.27
CA VAL A 138 -4.38 24.11 30.60
C VAL A 138 -2.87 23.88 30.65
N ASP A 139 -2.33 22.90 29.91
CA ASP A 139 -0.93 22.51 30.01
C ASP A 139 -0.05 23.15 28.91
N PRO A 140 0.90 24.05 29.24
CA PRO A 140 1.85 24.63 28.28
C PRO A 140 2.83 23.63 27.65
N ARG A 141 3.00 22.44 28.23
CA ARG A 141 3.86 21.38 27.67
C ARG A 141 3.19 20.67 26.50
N GLU A 142 1.88 20.48 26.60
CA GLU A 142 1.05 19.84 25.57
C GLU A 142 0.60 20.85 24.51
N ASN A 143 0.33 22.09 24.91
CA ASN A 143 0.02 23.19 24.00
C ASN A 143 1.03 24.34 24.10
N PRO A 144 2.09 24.32 23.26
CA PRO A 144 3.05 25.42 23.18
C PRO A 144 2.43 26.75 22.73
N ASN A 145 1.19 26.76 22.24
CA ASN A 145 0.52 27.96 21.72
C ASN A 145 -0.23 28.78 22.78
N LEU A 146 -0.27 28.36 24.04
CA LEU A 146 -1.03 29.08 25.08
C LEU A 146 -0.62 30.55 25.26
N LEU A 147 0.62 30.91 24.86
CA LEU A 147 1.18 32.26 24.99
C LEU A 147 1.61 32.86 23.64
N ILE A 148 1.23 32.22 22.53
CA ILE A 148 1.62 32.63 21.18
C ILE A 148 0.38 33.15 20.45
N ASP A 149 0.49 34.33 19.84
CA ASP A 149 -0.57 34.93 19.04
C ASP A 149 -0.81 34.12 17.74
N GLU A 150 -2.07 33.95 17.36
CA GLU A 150 -2.52 33.28 16.13
C GLU A 150 -1.93 33.92 14.86
N CYS A 151 -1.57 35.20 14.93
CA CYS A 151 -0.91 35.90 13.82
C CYS A 151 0.55 35.45 13.61
N GLN A 152 1.17 34.79 14.59
CA GLN A 152 2.55 34.34 14.50
C GLN A 152 2.67 32.99 13.77
N GLN A 153 3.71 32.86 12.95
CA GLN A 153 3.94 31.64 12.18
C GLN A 153 4.20 30.41 13.07
N GLU A 154 4.80 30.62 14.25
CA GLU A 154 5.10 29.55 15.21
C GLU A 154 3.84 28.90 15.77
N PHE A 155 2.75 29.67 15.91
CA PHE A 155 1.45 29.16 16.32
C PHE A 155 0.98 28.05 15.37
N TRP A 156 0.94 28.36 14.07
CA TRP A 156 0.48 27.41 13.04
C TRP A 156 1.43 26.22 12.90
N PHE A 157 2.73 26.42 13.15
CA PHE A 157 3.69 25.33 13.15
C PHE A 157 3.40 24.33 14.26
N ASN A 158 3.22 24.81 15.49
CA ASN A 158 2.90 23.96 16.63
C ASN A 158 1.53 23.28 16.46
N ALA A 159 0.52 24.00 15.97
CA ALA A 159 -0.80 23.44 15.70
C ALA A 159 -0.73 22.27 14.69
N SER A 160 0.03 22.45 13.59
CA SER A 160 0.17 21.41 12.57
C SER A 160 1.01 20.19 12.97
N ARG A 161 1.84 20.31 14.01
CA ARG A 161 2.66 19.21 14.52
C ARG A 161 1.86 18.21 15.35
N LYS A 162 0.67 18.60 15.79
CA LYS A 162 -0.17 17.76 16.64
C LYS A 162 -0.54 16.47 15.92
N PRO A 163 -0.56 15.31 16.61
CA PRO A 163 -0.83 14.02 15.98
C PRO A 163 -2.13 14.02 15.16
N TYR A 164 -3.21 14.58 15.72
CA TYR A 164 -4.51 14.66 15.06
C TYR A 164 -4.51 15.59 13.83
N ALA A 165 -3.83 16.73 13.92
CA ALA A 165 -3.66 17.63 12.79
C ALA A 165 -2.90 16.96 11.63
N LYS A 166 -1.82 16.22 11.94
CA LYS A 166 -1.08 15.44 10.93
C LYS A 166 -1.96 14.40 10.25
N ALA A 167 -2.80 13.67 11.00
CA ALA A 167 -3.69 12.66 10.41
C ALA A 167 -4.72 13.29 9.48
N ILE A 168 -5.34 14.39 9.89
CA ILE A 168 -6.31 15.14 9.06
C ILE A 168 -5.64 15.61 7.77
N LEU A 169 -4.45 16.24 7.86
CA LEU A 169 -3.73 16.71 6.68
C LEU A 169 -3.33 15.57 5.73
N ARG A 170 -2.98 14.39 6.26
CA ARG A 170 -2.68 13.19 5.44
C ARG A 170 -3.94 12.69 4.73
N ALA A 171 -5.07 12.65 5.42
CA ALA A 171 -6.35 12.24 4.83
C ALA A 171 -6.77 13.21 3.71
N GLU A 172 -6.70 14.52 3.96
CA GLU A 172 -6.97 15.54 2.95
C GLU A 172 -6.05 15.41 1.74
N LYS A 173 -4.73 15.26 1.97
CA LYS A 173 -3.74 15.07 0.91
C LYS A 173 -4.05 13.83 0.07
N HIS A 174 -4.39 12.71 0.70
CA HIS A 174 -4.77 11.49 0.00
C HIS A 174 -5.98 11.72 -0.92
N TRP A 175 -7.03 12.39 -0.43
CA TRP A 175 -8.22 12.69 -1.24
C TRP A 175 -7.93 13.65 -2.39
N VAL A 176 -7.07 14.65 -2.16
CA VAL A 176 -6.59 15.56 -3.22
C VAL A 176 -5.81 14.79 -4.28
N ASP A 177 -4.89 13.91 -3.88
CA ASP A 177 -4.11 13.11 -4.80
C ASP A 177 -5.00 12.18 -5.64
N ARG A 178 -5.97 11.51 -5.00
CA ARG A 178 -6.99 10.71 -5.70
C ARG A 178 -7.81 11.54 -6.68
N ARG A 179 -8.30 12.71 -6.25
CA ARG A 179 -9.04 13.62 -7.13
C ARG A 179 -8.18 14.00 -8.34
N ASN A 180 -6.90 14.27 -8.15
CA ASN A 180 -5.98 14.60 -9.24
C ASN A 180 -5.76 13.43 -10.21
N VAL A 181 -5.68 12.20 -9.70
CA VAL A 181 -5.64 10.99 -10.55
C VAL A 181 -6.93 10.87 -11.35
N TRP A 182 -8.08 11.02 -10.70
CA TRP A 182 -9.38 10.95 -11.36
C TRP A 182 -9.55 12.04 -12.42
N LEU A 183 -9.16 13.28 -12.14
CA LEU A 183 -9.17 14.38 -13.11
C LEU A 183 -8.30 14.06 -14.33
N LYS A 184 -7.10 13.51 -14.13
CA LYS A 184 -6.23 13.08 -15.25
C LYS A 184 -6.85 11.96 -16.07
N GLN A 185 -7.49 10.99 -15.42
CA GLN A 185 -8.20 9.90 -16.09
C GLN A 185 -9.40 10.44 -16.88
N TYR A 186 -10.20 11.31 -16.28
CA TYR A 186 -11.33 11.98 -16.91
C TYR A 186 -10.88 12.76 -18.15
N GLU A 187 -9.87 13.62 -18.03
CA GLU A 187 -9.29 14.35 -19.15
C GLU A 187 -8.77 13.41 -20.25
N SER A 188 -8.16 12.27 -19.88
CA SER A 188 -7.67 11.29 -20.85
C SER A 188 -8.81 10.61 -21.60
N VAL A 189 -9.91 10.30 -20.92
CA VAL A 189 -11.11 9.70 -21.53
C VAL A 189 -11.82 10.72 -22.43
N GLU A 190 -11.97 11.95 -21.96
CA GLU A 190 -12.58 13.06 -22.70
C GLU A 190 -11.81 13.35 -24.00
N LYS A 191 -10.47 13.53 -23.91
CA LYS A 191 -9.60 13.65 -25.10
C LYS A 191 -9.70 12.42 -26.00
N GLY A 192 -9.78 11.23 -25.39
CA GLY A 192 -9.95 9.98 -26.13
C GLY A 192 -11.26 9.90 -26.92
N ASN A 193 -12.34 10.49 -26.41
CA ASN A 193 -13.65 10.55 -27.05
C ASN A 193 -13.71 11.64 -28.12
N GLN A 194 -13.19 12.84 -27.85
CA GLN A 194 -13.07 13.92 -28.84
C GLN A 194 -12.28 13.45 -30.07
N LEU A 195 -11.18 12.72 -29.87
CA LEU A 195 -10.42 12.15 -30.99
C LEU A 195 -11.20 11.07 -31.74
N ARG A 196 -12.07 10.30 -31.09
CA ARG A 196 -12.91 9.29 -31.77
C ARG A 196 -13.98 9.95 -32.64
N GLU A 197 -14.54 11.07 -32.17
CA GLU A 197 -15.45 11.92 -32.93
C GLU A 197 -14.74 12.53 -34.15
N ALA A 198 -13.55 13.12 -33.96
CA ALA A 198 -12.74 13.65 -35.05
C ALA A 198 -12.33 12.60 -36.09
N VAL A 199 -11.96 11.38 -35.66
CA VAL A 199 -11.69 10.25 -36.57
C VAL A 199 -12.94 9.90 -37.40
N ALA A 200 -14.12 9.92 -36.78
CA ALA A 200 -15.35 9.60 -37.48
C ALA A 200 -15.68 10.67 -38.55
N GLU A 201 -15.61 11.96 -38.19
CA GLU A 201 -15.83 13.08 -39.10
C GLU A 201 -14.86 13.05 -40.29
N GLU A 202 -13.56 12.94 -40.04
CA GLU A 202 -12.55 12.94 -41.11
C GLU A 202 -12.62 11.69 -42.00
N LEU A 203 -13.05 10.55 -41.46
CA LEU A 203 -13.30 9.34 -42.25
C LEU A 203 -14.53 9.47 -43.16
N GLU A 204 -15.54 10.28 -42.80
CA GLU A 204 -16.69 10.55 -43.67
C GLU A 204 -16.29 11.25 -44.97
N ASP A 205 -15.25 12.08 -44.93
CA ASP A 205 -14.71 12.79 -46.09
C ASP A 205 -13.73 11.97 -46.95
N CYS A 206 -13.37 10.77 -46.51
CA CYS A 206 -12.41 9.90 -47.20
C CYS A 206 -13.03 9.07 -48.34
N SER A 207 -12.18 8.61 -49.27
CA SER A 207 -12.60 7.77 -50.41
C SER A 207 -13.22 6.45 -49.94
N MET A 208 -14.11 5.88 -50.77
CA MET A 208 -14.77 4.60 -50.47
C MET A 208 -13.80 3.43 -50.31
N GLU A 209 -12.62 3.50 -50.92
CA GLU A 209 -11.56 2.49 -50.79
C GLU A 209 -10.97 2.47 -49.38
N VAL A 210 -10.68 3.66 -48.83
CA VAL A 210 -10.16 3.82 -47.46
C VAL A 210 -11.21 3.39 -46.44
N LYS A 211 -12.48 3.78 -46.64
CA LYS A 211 -13.59 3.37 -45.77
C LYS A 211 -13.74 1.85 -45.71
N ARG A 212 -13.67 1.17 -46.87
CA ARG A 212 -13.73 -0.30 -46.95
C ARG A 212 -12.55 -0.99 -46.26
N LEU A 213 -11.37 -0.37 -46.31
CA LEU A 213 -10.17 -0.90 -45.68
C LEU A 213 -10.25 -0.81 -44.14
N VAL A 214 -10.73 0.32 -43.62
CA VAL A 214 -10.67 0.66 -42.20
C VAL A 214 -11.90 0.17 -41.43
N ALA A 215 -13.12 0.27 -41.99
CA ALA A 215 -14.36 -0.03 -41.26
C ALA A 215 -14.39 -1.42 -40.59
N PRO A 216 -13.90 -2.51 -41.22
CA PRO A 216 -13.89 -3.83 -40.59
C PRO A 216 -12.93 -3.96 -39.39
N VAL A 217 -11.89 -3.12 -39.30
CA VAL A 217 -10.84 -3.18 -38.26
C VAL A 217 -10.90 -2.03 -37.27
N LEU A 218 -11.77 -1.05 -37.47
CA LEU A 218 -11.86 0.17 -36.67
C LEU A 218 -12.15 -0.10 -35.18
N HIS A 219 -12.82 -1.21 -34.86
CA HIS A 219 -13.12 -1.61 -33.50
C HIS A 219 -11.87 -2.07 -32.70
N HIS A 220 -10.76 -2.38 -33.39
CA HIS A 220 -9.51 -2.71 -32.73
C HIS A 220 -8.71 -1.47 -32.37
N LYS A 221 -8.18 -1.46 -31.14
CA LYS A 221 -7.46 -0.31 -30.59
C LYS A 221 -6.22 0.09 -31.39
N ILE A 222 -5.54 -0.87 -32.02
CA ILE A 222 -4.35 -0.63 -32.84
C ILE A 222 -4.68 0.23 -34.07
N THR A 223 -5.84 0.01 -34.69
CA THR A 223 -6.30 0.80 -35.85
C THR A 223 -6.70 2.20 -35.42
N GLU A 224 -7.40 2.34 -34.28
CA GLU A 224 -7.73 3.66 -33.69
C GLU A 224 -6.46 4.47 -33.42
N ILE A 225 -5.42 3.84 -32.87
CA ILE A 225 -4.12 4.47 -32.59
C ILE A 225 -3.43 4.92 -33.88
N ALA A 226 -3.40 4.08 -34.93
CA ALA A 226 -2.78 4.45 -36.21
C ALA A 226 -3.50 5.64 -36.87
N LEU A 227 -4.83 5.66 -36.84
CA LEU A 227 -5.60 6.79 -37.36
C LEU A 227 -5.37 8.07 -36.54
N LYS A 228 -5.28 7.96 -35.21
CA LYS A 228 -4.93 9.09 -34.34
C LYS A 228 -3.55 9.67 -34.67
N THR A 229 -2.56 8.83 -34.99
CA THR A 229 -1.24 9.33 -35.40
C THR A 229 -1.31 10.09 -36.72
N TYR A 230 -2.12 9.64 -37.67
CA TYR A 230 -2.29 10.33 -38.96
C TYR A 230 -3.07 11.64 -38.83
N ILE A 231 -4.07 11.72 -37.96
CA ILE A 231 -4.76 12.99 -37.67
C ILE A 231 -3.80 14.01 -37.09
N ARG A 232 -2.95 13.59 -36.14
CA ARG A 232 -1.96 14.49 -35.55
C ARG A 232 -0.96 15.00 -36.59
N GLU A 233 -0.49 14.11 -37.47
CA GLU A 233 0.42 14.46 -38.57
C GLU A 233 -0.27 15.38 -39.60
N ALA A 234 -1.56 15.17 -39.86
CA ALA A 234 -2.38 16.02 -40.71
C ALA A 234 -2.55 17.43 -40.11
N GLU A 235 -2.83 17.52 -38.80
CA GLU A 235 -2.92 18.78 -38.04
C GLU A 235 -1.57 19.53 -38.01
N GLU A 236 -0.46 18.82 -37.72
CA GLU A 236 0.88 19.41 -37.69
C GLU A 236 1.29 20.00 -39.05
N ASN A 237 0.88 19.35 -40.15
CA ASN A 237 1.14 19.82 -41.50
C ASN A 237 0.06 20.77 -42.05
N GLN A 238 -1.03 21.01 -41.30
CA GLN A 238 -2.20 21.80 -41.72
C GLN A 238 -2.84 21.29 -43.04
N ILE A 239 -2.90 19.98 -43.22
CA ILE A 239 -3.49 19.31 -44.39
C ILE A 239 -4.67 18.47 -43.90
N PRO A 240 -5.83 18.42 -44.60
CA PRO A 240 -6.94 17.56 -44.17
C PRO A 240 -6.57 16.07 -44.31
N LEU A 241 -7.10 15.22 -43.43
CA LEU A 241 -6.69 13.81 -43.30
C LEU A 241 -6.84 13.04 -44.62
N ARG A 242 -7.85 13.38 -45.43
CA ARG A 242 -8.10 12.78 -46.74
C ARG A 242 -6.88 12.79 -47.67
N HIS A 243 -6.05 13.83 -47.63
CA HIS A 243 -4.87 13.93 -48.51
C HIS A 243 -3.72 13.08 -47.97
N LEU A 244 -3.60 12.95 -46.65
CA LEU A 244 -2.59 12.08 -46.03
C LEU A 244 -2.95 10.59 -46.23
N LEU A 245 -4.24 10.24 -46.17
CA LEU A 245 -4.74 8.89 -46.44
C LEU A 245 -4.80 8.54 -47.94
N GLN A 246 -4.43 9.47 -48.83
CA GLN A 246 -4.16 9.18 -50.25
C GLN A 246 -2.69 8.83 -50.50
N ASP A 247 -1.81 9.02 -49.51
CA ASP A 247 -0.40 8.63 -49.62
C ASP A 247 -0.28 7.09 -49.69
N PRO A 248 0.37 6.54 -50.74
CA PRO A 248 0.54 5.10 -50.90
C PRO A 248 1.28 4.45 -49.72
N VAL A 249 2.13 5.17 -48.99
CA VAL A 249 2.84 4.65 -47.82
C VAL A 249 1.85 4.37 -46.68
N LYS A 250 1.00 5.34 -46.35
CA LYS A 250 0.03 5.25 -45.24
C LYS A 250 -1.06 4.22 -45.52
N ILE A 251 -1.52 4.14 -46.78
CA ILE A 251 -2.46 3.10 -47.22
C ILE A 251 -1.83 1.71 -47.06
N LYS A 252 -0.57 1.53 -47.44
CA LYS A 252 0.14 0.24 -47.32
C LYS A 252 0.29 -0.19 -45.86
N GLU A 253 0.52 0.75 -44.94
CA GLU A 253 0.55 0.49 -43.50
C GLU A 253 -0.82 0.02 -42.98
N LEU A 254 -1.91 0.69 -43.35
CA LEU A 254 -3.27 0.28 -43.00
C LEU A 254 -3.65 -1.08 -43.61
N GLN A 255 -3.22 -1.36 -44.84
CA GLN A 255 -3.38 -2.67 -45.49
C GLN A 255 -2.58 -3.76 -44.77
N GLY A 256 -1.38 -3.44 -44.28
CA GLY A 256 -0.57 -4.34 -43.46
C GLY A 256 -1.29 -4.72 -42.17
N ILE A 257 -1.82 -3.72 -41.45
CA ILE A 257 -2.61 -3.93 -40.22
C ILE A 257 -3.84 -4.78 -40.54
N ARG A 258 -4.62 -4.42 -41.57
CA ARG A 258 -5.81 -5.18 -41.96
C ARG A 258 -5.48 -6.63 -42.28
N LYS A 259 -4.42 -6.88 -43.05
CA LYS A 259 -4.00 -8.23 -43.43
C LYS A 259 -3.63 -9.07 -42.21
N GLN A 260 -2.90 -8.50 -41.25
CA GLN A 260 -2.52 -9.22 -40.03
C GLN A 260 -3.74 -9.57 -39.17
N ILE A 261 -4.68 -8.63 -39.04
CA ILE A 261 -5.95 -8.85 -38.33
C ILE A 261 -6.81 -9.89 -39.05
N ASP A 262 -6.90 -9.84 -40.38
CA ASP A 262 -7.66 -10.84 -41.15
C ASP A 262 -7.07 -12.25 -41.01
N THR A 263 -5.75 -12.37 -40.88
CA THR A 263 -5.09 -13.67 -40.72
C THR A 263 -5.12 -14.22 -39.31
N GLY A 264 -5.09 -13.37 -38.28
CA GLY A 264 -4.91 -13.79 -36.88
C GLY A 264 -6.02 -13.34 -35.92
N GLY A 265 -7.05 -12.68 -36.41
CA GLY A 265 -8.18 -12.17 -35.63
C GLY A 265 -7.75 -11.26 -34.49
N ASP A 266 -8.50 -11.34 -33.38
CA ASP A 266 -8.30 -10.51 -32.19
C ASP A 266 -6.93 -10.73 -31.54
N THR A 267 -6.39 -11.94 -31.64
CA THR A 267 -5.08 -12.28 -31.05
C THR A 267 -3.94 -11.55 -31.75
N ALA A 268 -3.97 -11.43 -33.08
CA ALA A 268 -2.98 -10.65 -33.83
C ALA A 268 -3.14 -9.15 -33.55
N ALA A 269 -4.37 -8.65 -33.41
CA ALA A 269 -4.63 -7.26 -33.01
C ALA A 269 -4.04 -6.94 -31.63
N ALA A 270 -4.18 -7.85 -30.66
CA ALA A 270 -3.63 -7.72 -29.32
C ALA A 270 -2.08 -7.75 -29.34
N GLN A 271 -1.46 -8.66 -30.09
CA GLN A 271 0.00 -8.73 -30.22
C GLN A 271 0.59 -7.49 -30.88
N MET A 272 -0.06 -6.94 -31.92
CA MET A 272 0.37 -5.67 -32.51
C MET A 272 0.25 -4.50 -31.53
N LEU A 273 -0.83 -4.47 -30.73
CA LEU A 273 -0.99 -3.47 -29.69
C LEU A 273 0.09 -3.58 -28.61
N GLU A 274 0.40 -4.80 -28.18
CA GLU A 274 1.45 -5.06 -27.19
C GLU A 274 2.82 -4.57 -27.69
N ALA A 275 3.23 -4.98 -28.89
CA ALA A 275 4.48 -4.53 -29.51
C ALA A 275 4.54 -3.00 -29.67
N TYR A 276 3.41 -2.37 -30.03
CA TYR A 276 3.30 -0.92 -30.11
C TYR A 276 3.45 -0.25 -28.72
N THR A 277 2.77 -0.79 -27.70
CA THR A 277 2.86 -0.27 -26.33
C THR A 277 4.25 -0.44 -25.75
N GLU A 278 4.95 -1.55 -25.99
CA GLU A 278 6.35 -1.74 -25.57
C GLU A 278 7.28 -0.70 -26.18
N THR A 279 7.10 -0.42 -27.48
CA THR A 279 7.90 0.58 -28.20
C THR A 279 7.65 1.98 -27.63
N ILE A 280 6.39 2.34 -27.38
CA ILE A 280 6.05 3.61 -26.72
C ILE A 280 6.59 3.65 -25.30
N ASN A 281 6.42 2.59 -24.51
CA ASN A 281 6.88 2.55 -23.13
C ASN A 281 8.40 2.74 -23.06
N ARG A 282 9.16 2.15 -23.98
CA ARG A 282 10.59 2.36 -24.11
C ARG A 282 10.92 3.81 -24.46
N CYS A 283 10.30 4.36 -25.51
CA CYS A 283 10.50 5.76 -25.92
C CYS A 283 10.10 6.75 -24.81
N MET A 284 9.01 6.49 -24.10
CA MET A 284 8.54 7.29 -22.97
C MET A 284 9.47 7.16 -21.76
N GLN A 285 10.02 5.97 -21.50
CA GLN A 285 11.04 5.78 -20.46
C GLN A 285 12.31 6.53 -20.80
N ASP A 286 12.77 6.49 -22.05
CA ASP A 286 13.97 7.19 -22.49
C ASP A 286 13.75 8.70 -22.46
N LYS A 287 12.62 9.21 -22.97
CA LYS A 287 12.24 10.63 -22.82
C LYS A 287 12.05 11.05 -21.36
N ARG A 288 11.54 10.17 -20.48
CA ARG A 288 11.45 10.44 -19.04
C ARG A 288 12.84 10.52 -18.44
N LYS A 289 13.75 9.60 -18.76
CA LYS A 289 15.15 9.65 -18.33
C LYS A 289 15.85 10.92 -18.82
N GLU A 290 15.72 11.25 -20.10
CA GLU A 290 16.26 12.47 -20.69
C GLU A 290 15.67 13.73 -20.04
N LYS A 291 14.36 13.75 -19.78
CA LYS A 291 13.69 14.86 -19.10
C LYS A 291 14.10 14.94 -17.64
N ASP A 292 14.20 13.83 -16.94
CA ASP A 292 14.66 13.76 -15.55
C ASP A 292 16.13 14.19 -15.47
N GLU A 293 16.98 13.80 -16.42
CA GLU A 293 18.37 14.24 -16.56
C GLU A 293 18.47 15.73 -16.92
N ALA A 294 17.62 16.23 -17.82
CA ALA A 294 17.55 17.64 -18.21
C ALA A 294 16.94 18.53 -17.12
N ASN A 295 16.07 17.99 -16.27
CA ASN A 295 15.45 18.67 -15.13
C ASN A 295 16.24 18.50 -13.84
N ARG A 296 17.13 17.51 -13.74
CA ARG A 296 18.10 17.34 -12.64
C ARG A 296 19.06 18.52 -12.66
N GLY A 297 18.69 19.61 -11.99
CA GLY A 297 19.49 20.83 -11.83
C GLY A 297 18.79 22.12 -12.27
N LYS A 298 17.68 22.04 -13.01
CA LYS A 298 16.88 23.23 -13.37
C LYS A 298 15.92 23.56 -12.24
N ARG A 299 16.37 24.40 -11.33
CA ARG A 299 15.49 25.03 -10.35
C ARG A 299 14.71 26.16 -11.02
N ILE A 300 13.45 26.33 -10.65
CA ILE A 300 12.57 27.38 -11.15
C ILE A 300 13.02 28.69 -10.49
N ASN A 301 13.27 29.72 -11.31
CA ASN A 301 13.50 31.07 -10.81
C ASN A 301 12.18 31.58 -10.23
N CYS A 302 12.17 31.89 -8.94
CA CYS A 302 10.97 32.32 -8.24
C CYS A 302 11.18 33.68 -7.57
N ASP A 303 10.07 34.38 -7.31
CA ASP A 303 10.08 35.63 -6.58
C ASP A 303 10.57 35.44 -5.14
N THR A 304 11.16 36.49 -4.57
CA THR A 304 11.73 36.49 -3.21
C THR A 304 10.71 36.08 -2.15
N ASP A 305 9.44 36.50 -2.30
CA ASP A 305 8.34 36.13 -1.39
C ASP A 305 8.00 34.63 -1.46
N THR A 306 7.92 34.06 -2.67
CA THR A 306 7.65 32.64 -2.89
C THR A 306 8.74 31.77 -2.27
N ILE A 307 10.00 32.18 -2.43
CA ILE A 307 11.15 31.48 -1.86
C ILE A 307 11.19 31.62 -0.35
N THR A 308 10.86 32.78 0.20
CA THR A 308 10.79 32.98 1.65
C THR A 308 9.74 32.06 2.26
N LYS A 309 8.56 31.93 1.64
CA LYS A 309 7.53 30.98 2.05
C LYS A 309 8.01 29.53 1.96
N ALA A 310 8.66 29.15 0.85
CA ALA A 310 9.22 27.82 0.67
C ALA A 310 10.32 27.50 1.70
N MET A 311 11.17 28.46 2.02
CA MET A 311 12.22 28.36 3.04
C MET A 311 11.63 28.23 4.44
N ASN A 312 10.65 29.05 4.80
CA ASN A 312 9.99 28.96 6.11
C ASN A 312 9.29 27.60 6.29
N MET A 313 8.63 27.10 5.24
CA MET A 313 8.03 25.75 5.25
C MET A 313 9.09 24.66 5.30
N GLY A 314 10.18 24.78 4.55
CA GLY A 314 11.30 23.85 4.58
C GLY A 314 11.98 23.79 5.96
N GLU A 315 12.17 24.93 6.62
CA GLU A 315 12.71 24.99 7.98
C GLU A 315 11.77 24.43 9.03
N LYS A 316 10.46 24.68 8.89
CA LYS A 316 9.43 24.04 9.72
C LYS A 316 9.57 22.53 9.67
N PHE A 317 9.43 21.94 8.49
CA PHE A 317 9.49 20.49 8.31
C PHE A 317 10.86 19.90 8.70
N ARG A 318 11.94 20.67 8.54
CA ARG A 318 13.26 20.31 9.07
C ARG A 318 13.24 20.14 10.59
N LYS A 319 12.68 21.11 11.32
CA LYS A 319 12.50 21.06 12.79
C LYS A 319 11.56 19.92 13.19
N ASP A 320 10.46 19.73 12.47
CA ASP A 320 9.48 18.66 12.71
C ASP A 320 10.14 17.29 12.63
N GLY A 321 10.97 17.07 11.60
CA GLY A 321 11.70 15.83 11.45
C GLY A 321 12.72 15.60 12.56
N TYR A 322 13.36 16.64 13.11
CA TYR A 322 14.22 16.49 14.30
C TYR A 322 13.43 16.09 15.55
N ILE A 323 12.27 16.70 15.77
CA ILE A 323 11.41 16.37 16.91
C ILE A 323 11.00 14.90 16.84
N GLU A 324 10.51 14.44 15.69
CA GLU A 324 10.12 13.03 15.51
C GLU A 324 11.30 12.07 15.56
N TRP A 325 12.47 12.50 15.10
CA TRP A 325 13.70 11.74 15.22
C TRP A 325 14.07 11.49 16.69
N HIS A 326 13.99 12.52 17.53
CA HIS A 326 14.29 12.39 18.97
C HIS A 326 13.23 11.58 19.72
N LYS A 327 11.98 11.57 19.25
CA LYS A 327 10.92 10.68 19.76
C LYS A 327 11.12 9.21 19.37
N GLY A 328 11.99 8.91 18.40
CA GLY A 328 12.22 7.56 17.87
C GLY A 328 11.33 7.21 16.67
N ASN A 329 10.46 8.12 16.23
CA ASN A 329 9.56 7.94 15.10
C ASN A 329 10.26 8.20 13.76
N MET A 330 11.17 7.28 13.38
CA MET A 330 12.03 7.46 12.20
C MET A 330 11.26 7.58 10.89
N LYS A 331 10.09 6.92 10.77
CA LYS A 331 9.21 7.02 9.58
C LYS A 331 8.63 8.43 9.41
N GLU A 332 8.14 9.03 10.50
CA GLU A 332 7.61 10.38 10.47
C GLU A 332 8.71 11.42 10.22
N ALA A 333 9.89 11.20 10.82
CA ALA A 333 11.05 12.05 10.57
C ALA A 333 11.45 12.06 9.09
N LEU A 334 11.48 10.87 8.45
CA LEU A 334 11.75 10.75 7.03
C LEU A 334 10.67 11.46 6.19
N ALA A 335 9.38 11.27 6.51
CA ALA A 335 8.29 11.91 5.80
C ALA A 335 8.38 13.44 5.87
N ALA A 336 8.63 14.00 7.06
CA ALA A 336 8.80 15.44 7.23
C ALA A 336 9.98 15.98 6.41
N TRP A 337 11.13 15.30 6.43
CA TRP A 337 12.28 15.75 5.64
C TRP A 337 12.07 15.62 4.12
N ARG A 338 11.31 14.63 3.66
CA ARG A 338 10.89 14.53 2.24
C ARG A 338 10.06 15.74 1.83
N GLU A 339 9.07 16.11 2.64
CA GLU A 339 8.23 17.28 2.37
C GLU A 339 9.07 18.58 2.37
N ALA A 340 9.99 18.72 3.34
CA ALA A 340 10.94 19.83 3.38
C ALA A 340 11.78 19.92 2.09
N SER A 341 12.34 18.80 1.63
CA SER A 341 13.14 18.75 0.40
C SER A 341 12.29 19.07 -0.83
N ALA A 342 11.05 18.57 -0.90
CA ALA A 342 10.14 18.87 -2.02
C ALA A 342 9.85 20.38 -2.15
N HIS A 343 9.65 21.08 -1.02
CA HIS A 343 9.46 22.54 -1.03
C HIS A 343 10.71 23.30 -1.47
N ILE A 344 11.92 22.81 -1.19
CA ILE A 344 13.16 23.55 -1.49
C ILE A 344 13.75 23.19 -2.87
N LYS A 345 13.66 21.92 -3.29
CA LYS A 345 14.36 21.37 -4.46
C LYS A 345 14.04 22.08 -5.76
N HIS A 346 12.82 22.61 -5.90
CA HIS A 346 12.35 23.23 -7.14
C HIS A 346 12.59 24.75 -7.22
N HIS A 347 13.02 25.41 -6.15
CA HIS A 347 13.09 26.88 -6.09
C HIS A 347 14.53 27.40 -6.09
N LYS A 348 14.78 28.49 -6.82
CA LYS A 348 16.06 29.23 -6.86
C LYS A 348 15.80 30.72 -7.07
N LEU A 349 16.61 31.59 -6.48
CA LEU A 349 16.60 33.02 -6.78
C LEU A 349 17.27 33.31 -8.13
N PRO A 350 16.97 34.45 -8.78
CA PRO A 350 17.74 34.93 -9.92
C PRO A 350 19.26 34.89 -9.66
N ASP A 351 20.06 34.70 -10.71
CA ASP A 351 21.51 34.50 -10.60
C ASP A 351 22.27 35.69 -9.96
N GLY A 352 21.63 36.85 -9.82
CA GLY A 352 22.17 38.02 -9.11
C GLY A 352 22.29 37.83 -7.59
N ASP A 353 21.44 36.99 -6.98
CA ASP A 353 21.41 36.78 -5.52
C ASP A 353 22.14 35.49 -5.14
N ALA A 354 23.46 35.51 -5.25
CA ALA A 354 24.32 34.37 -4.93
C ALA A 354 24.19 33.92 -3.47
N ASP A 355 24.06 34.86 -2.53
CA ASP A 355 23.98 34.57 -1.09
C ASP A 355 22.67 33.86 -0.71
N GLY A 356 21.54 34.29 -1.29
CA GLY A 356 20.25 33.62 -1.10
C GLY A 356 20.27 32.20 -1.65
N ASN A 357 20.83 32.02 -2.85
CA ASN A 357 20.99 30.69 -3.45
C ASN A 357 21.92 29.77 -2.65
N ARG A 358 22.96 30.33 -2.03
CA ARG A 358 23.85 29.60 -1.12
C ARG A 358 23.10 29.13 0.13
N MET A 359 22.31 29.99 0.78
CA MET A 359 21.54 29.62 1.97
C MET A 359 20.55 28.48 1.67
N ILE A 360 19.87 28.55 0.52
CA ILE A 360 18.96 27.48 0.06
C ILE A 360 19.71 26.17 -0.16
N ALA A 361 20.89 26.23 -0.78
CA ALA A 361 21.74 25.06 -0.99
C ALA A 361 22.18 24.43 0.35
N GLU A 362 22.60 25.24 1.33
CA GLU A 362 23.02 24.77 2.66
C GLU A 362 21.86 24.07 3.41
N VAL A 363 20.66 24.66 3.41
CA VAL A 363 19.47 24.03 4.02
C VAL A 363 19.10 22.75 3.28
N HIS A 364 19.16 22.74 1.95
CA HIS A 364 18.83 21.57 1.15
C HIS A 364 19.82 20.42 1.38
N ILE A 365 21.13 20.69 1.43
CA ILE A 365 22.16 19.69 1.76
C ILE A 365 21.90 19.11 3.15
N ALA A 366 21.60 19.94 4.15
CA ALA A 366 21.28 19.46 5.49
C ALA A 366 20.06 18.52 5.51
N LEU A 367 19.03 18.83 4.74
CA LEU A 367 17.84 17.98 4.60
C LEU A 367 18.15 16.65 3.92
N LEU A 368 18.83 16.66 2.77
CA LEU A 368 19.20 15.45 2.03
C LEU A 368 20.06 14.50 2.88
N LYS A 369 20.97 15.07 3.67
CA LYS A 369 21.75 14.36 4.68
C LYS A 369 20.87 13.67 5.71
N ASN A 370 19.86 14.36 6.23
CA ASN A 370 18.95 13.78 7.22
C ASN A 370 18.04 12.71 6.61
N ILE A 371 17.53 12.92 5.39
CA ILE A 371 16.78 11.91 4.60
C ILE A 371 17.62 10.65 4.45
N ALA A 372 18.86 10.77 3.97
CA ALA A 372 19.76 9.63 3.80
C ALA A 372 19.98 8.90 5.14
N GLN A 373 20.15 9.63 6.24
CA GLN A 373 20.33 9.03 7.57
C GLN A 373 19.11 8.24 8.04
N ALA A 374 17.89 8.79 7.87
CA ALA A 374 16.66 8.10 8.23
C ALA A 374 16.38 6.90 7.32
N ALA A 375 16.58 7.06 6.01
CA ALA A 375 16.43 5.99 5.04
C ALA A 375 17.38 4.82 5.35
N ILE A 376 18.64 5.09 5.73
CA ILE A 376 19.59 4.06 6.21
C ILE A 376 19.05 3.33 7.44
N LYS A 377 18.46 4.04 8.41
CA LYS A 377 17.91 3.41 9.63
C LYS A 377 16.68 2.56 9.34
N LEU A 378 15.89 2.92 8.33
CA LEU A 378 14.70 2.18 7.91
C LEU A 378 15.00 1.07 6.89
N GLY A 379 16.24 0.95 6.41
CA GLY A 379 16.63 -0.04 5.40
C GLY A 379 16.25 0.34 3.96
N HIS A 380 15.87 1.59 3.71
CA HIS A 380 15.58 2.11 2.37
C HIS A 380 16.86 2.53 1.65
N TRP A 381 17.68 1.55 1.24
CA TRP A 381 19.03 1.79 0.74
C TRP A 381 19.09 2.57 -0.58
N THR A 382 18.16 2.33 -1.50
CA THR A 382 18.09 3.01 -2.80
C THR A 382 17.80 4.50 -2.63
N GLU A 383 16.81 4.82 -1.81
CA GLU A 383 16.47 6.20 -1.46
C GLU A 383 17.64 6.90 -0.76
N ALA A 384 18.28 6.23 0.20
CA ALA A 384 19.45 6.77 0.89
C ALA A 384 20.59 7.11 -0.08
N LEU A 385 20.84 6.24 -1.07
CA LEU A 385 21.83 6.47 -2.12
C LEU A 385 21.46 7.70 -2.94
N THR A 386 20.21 7.79 -3.42
CA THR A 386 19.77 8.95 -4.22
C THR A 386 19.85 10.26 -3.45
N ALA A 387 19.51 10.28 -2.17
CA ALA A 387 19.60 11.46 -1.33
C ALA A 387 21.06 11.86 -1.05
N ALA A 388 21.95 10.89 -0.87
CA ALA A 388 23.38 11.15 -0.71
C ALA A 388 24.01 11.69 -2.01
N ASP A 389 23.70 11.10 -3.16
CA ASP A 389 24.16 11.58 -4.47
C ASP A 389 23.59 12.98 -4.81
N ASP A 390 22.33 13.25 -4.44
CA ASP A 390 21.73 14.59 -4.57
C ASP A 390 22.46 15.63 -3.70
N ALA A 391 22.91 15.25 -2.50
CA ALA A 391 23.69 16.14 -1.62
C ALA A 391 25.07 16.43 -2.20
N LEU A 392 25.76 15.40 -2.72
CA LEU A 392 27.09 15.51 -3.31
C LEU A 392 27.13 16.34 -4.59
N ARG A 393 26.01 16.42 -5.31
CA ARG A 393 25.89 17.32 -6.48
C ARG A 393 25.88 18.80 -6.09
N ILE A 394 25.50 19.11 -4.85
CA ILE A 394 25.48 20.48 -4.34
C ILE A 394 26.83 20.80 -3.67
N ASP A 395 27.35 19.88 -2.86
CA ASP A 395 28.67 19.98 -2.23
C ASP A 395 29.39 18.63 -2.28
N ASP A 396 30.38 18.54 -3.16
CA ASP A 396 31.20 17.35 -3.38
C ASP A 396 32.26 17.13 -2.29
N GLN A 397 32.51 18.14 -1.45
CA GLN A 397 33.48 18.10 -0.35
C GLN A 397 32.83 17.74 1.01
N ASP A 398 31.54 17.39 1.02
CA ASP A 398 30.85 16.98 2.25
C ASP A 398 31.12 15.51 2.61
N HIS A 399 32.09 15.30 3.49
CA HIS A 399 32.43 13.97 4.01
C HIS A 399 31.24 13.22 4.65
N LYS A 400 30.23 13.91 5.20
CA LYS A 400 29.04 13.25 5.78
C LYS A 400 28.09 12.75 4.71
N ALA A 401 28.02 13.41 3.56
CA ALA A 401 27.24 12.95 2.41
C ALA A 401 27.91 11.70 1.80
N TRP A 402 29.23 11.75 1.59
CA TRP A 402 30.01 10.58 1.17
C TRP A 402 29.90 9.41 2.14
N PHE A 403 29.94 9.66 3.45
CA PHE A 403 29.78 8.61 4.46
C PHE A 403 28.41 7.94 4.35
N ARG A 404 27.34 8.71 4.17
CA ARG A 404 25.98 8.16 3.98
C ARG A 404 25.83 7.42 2.66
N ARG A 405 26.49 7.89 1.60
CA ARG A 405 26.59 7.17 0.32
C ARG A 405 27.22 5.79 0.52
N ALA A 406 28.36 5.72 1.22
CA ALA A 406 29.02 4.46 1.55
C ALA A 406 28.12 3.53 2.37
N CYS A 407 27.40 4.05 3.38
CA CYS A 407 26.43 3.28 4.16
C CYS A 407 25.32 2.67 3.27
N ALA A 408 24.81 3.43 2.31
CA ALA A 408 23.76 2.99 1.41
C ALA A 408 24.26 1.91 0.43
N LEU A 409 25.49 2.06 -0.09
CA LEU A 409 26.13 1.08 -0.97
C LEU A 409 26.46 -0.23 -0.26
N GLU A 410 26.90 -0.17 1.00
CA GLU A 410 27.06 -1.34 1.87
C GLU A 410 25.73 -2.10 1.98
N GLY A 411 24.62 -1.39 2.23
CA GLY A 411 23.29 -1.98 2.33
C GLY A 411 22.77 -2.59 1.01
N LEU A 412 23.22 -2.08 -0.14
CA LEU A 412 22.92 -2.62 -1.47
C LEU A 412 23.88 -3.73 -1.92
N GLY A 413 24.95 -4.02 -1.16
CA GLY A 413 25.98 -5.00 -1.54
C GLY A 413 26.93 -4.54 -2.66
N ARG A 414 26.99 -3.24 -2.95
CA ARG A 414 27.87 -2.65 -3.97
C ARG A 414 29.22 -2.26 -3.37
N PHE A 415 30.01 -3.26 -2.98
CA PHE A 415 31.24 -3.08 -2.19
C PHE A 415 32.37 -2.34 -2.93
N GLU A 416 32.48 -2.48 -4.26
CA GLU A 416 33.53 -1.80 -5.05
C GLU A 416 33.34 -0.28 -5.06
N GLU A 417 32.09 0.17 -5.24
CA GLU A 417 31.75 1.60 -5.23
C GLU A 417 31.74 2.19 -3.82
N GLU A 418 31.51 1.35 -2.81
CA GLU A 418 31.64 1.72 -1.41
C GLU A 418 33.10 2.03 -1.06
N GLU A 419 34.05 1.13 -1.39
CA GLU A 419 35.47 1.38 -1.17
C GLU A 419 35.97 2.62 -1.93
N ALA A 420 35.50 2.86 -3.15
CA ALA A 420 35.78 4.10 -3.87
C ALA A 420 35.27 5.34 -3.11
N ALA A 421 34.07 5.28 -2.53
CA ALA A 421 33.53 6.35 -1.70
C ALA A 421 34.35 6.56 -0.41
N LEU A 422 34.78 5.48 0.25
CA LEU A 422 35.61 5.58 1.47
C LEU A 422 36.95 6.26 1.19
N ARG A 423 37.59 5.99 0.05
CA ARG A 423 38.84 6.65 -0.36
C ARG A 423 38.67 8.16 -0.53
N VAL A 424 37.59 8.59 -1.18
CA VAL A 424 37.28 10.02 -1.33
C VAL A 424 37.09 10.69 0.04
N ILE A 425 36.51 10.00 1.03
CA ILE A 425 36.40 10.52 2.39
C ILE A 425 37.78 10.69 3.04
N GLU A 426 38.71 9.75 2.83
CA GLU A 426 40.08 9.85 3.35
C GLU A 426 40.81 11.05 2.76
N ASP A 427 40.65 11.30 1.46
CA ASP A 427 41.24 12.44 0.76
C ASP A 427 40.67 13.77 1.28
N ILE A 428 39.35 13.87 1.48
CA ILE A 428 38.67 15.06 2.04
C ILE A 428 39.02 15.30 3.53
N ALA A 429 39.38 14.24 4.26
CA ALA A 429 39.73 14.32 5.68
C ALA A 429 41.16 14.82 5.91
N VAL A 430 42.00 14.91 4.87
CA VAL A 430 43.38 15.43 4.98
C VAL A 430 43.35 16.88 5.46
N GLY A 431 43.99 17.15 6.60
CA GLY A 431 44.06 18.50 7.20
C GLY A 431 42.91 18.88 8.14
N ARG A 432 41.93 17.99 8.37
CA ARG A 432 40.86 18.24 9.34
C ARG A 432 41.25 17.79 10.77
N PRO A 433 40.81 18.51 11.83
CA PRO A 433 41.11 18.14 13.21
C PRO A 433 40.42 16.83 13.66
N ASP A 434 39.34 16.43 13.00
CA ASP A 434 38.57 15.21 13.28
C ASP A 434 38.99 13.99 12.44
N ARG A 435 40.12 14.08 11.72
CA ARG A 435 40.66 13.02 10.86
C ARG A 435 40.77 11.67 11.56
N ASP A 436 41.31 11.62 12.77
CA ASP A 436 41.53 10.35 13.48
C ASP A 436 40.21 9.62 13.77
N ARG A 437 39.15 10.38 14.10
CA ARG A 437 37.81 9.82 14.28
C ARG A 437 37.26 9.28 12.96
N ILE A 438 37.40 10.04 11.87
CA ILE A 438 36.94 9.63 10.54
C ILE A 438 37.66 8.35 10.10
N VAL A 439 38.99 8.31 10.18
CA VAL A 439 39.80 7.14 9.81
C VAL A 439 39.42 5.92 10.65
N LYS A 440 39.16 6.08 11.94
CA LYS A 440 38.67 5.01 12.80
C LYS A 440 37.31 4.48 12.33
N ASP A 441 36.36 5.35 12.03
CA ASP A 441 35.03 4.95 11.53
C ASP A 441 35.12 4.24 10.16
N LEU A 442 36.02 4.68 9.28
CA LEU A 442 36.28 4.05 7.98
C LEU A 442 36.95 2.67 8.14
N SER A 443 37.90 2.52 9.06
CA SER A 443 38.56 1.24 9.34
C SER A 443 37.56 0.19 9.84
N LEU A 444 36.67 0.58 10.75
CA LEU A 444 35.62 -0.29 11.27
C LEU A 444 34.65 -0.74 10.17
N ARG A 445 34.34 0.14 9.22
CA ARG A 445 33.51 -0.20 8.05
C ARG A 445 34.22 -1.18 7.12
N ARG A 446 35.48 -0.93 6.77
CA ARG A 446 36.28 -1.85 5.94
C ARG A 446 36.37 -3.23 6.59
N GLU A 447 36.63 -3.32 7.90
CA GLU A 447 36.64 -4.60 8.62
C GLU A 447 35.29 -5.32 8.54
N LYS A 448 34.19 -4.58 8.71
CA LYS A 448 32.84 -5.15 8.61
C LYS A 448 32.56 -5.68 7.20
N VAL A 449 32.84 -4.90 6.16
CA VAL A 449 32.64 -5.30 4.76
C VAL A 449 33.54 -6.48 4.38
N GLN A 450 34.81 -6.46 4.79
CA GLN A 450 35.73 -7.58 4.61
C GLN A 450 35.18 -8.86 5.25
N SER A 451 34.65 -8.79 6.47
CA SER A 451 34.03 -9.95 7.13
C SER A 451 32.78 -10.47 6.42
N ILE A 452 32.03 -9.61 5.72
CA ILE A 452 30.88 -10.02 4.90
C ILE A 452 31.38 -10.73 3.65
N VAL A 453 32.33 -10.12 2.93
CA VAL A 453 32.91 -10.67 1.71
C VAL A 453 33.63 -12.00 1.95
N GLU A 454 34.35 -12.14 3.07
CA GLU A 454 35.00 -13.40 3.45
C GLU A 454 33.99 -14.49 3.74
N ARG A 455 32.93 -14.19 4.51
CA ARG A 455 31.84 -15.14 4.77
C ARG A 455 31.13 -15.56 3.48
N ASP A 456 30.91 -14.64 2.55
CA ASP A 456 30.30 -14.94 1.26
C ASP A 456 31.23 -15.79 0.37
N LYS A 457 32.53 -15.49 0.33
CA LYS A 457 33.53 -16.32 -0.34
C LYS A 457 33.60 -17.74 0.25
N GLU A 458 33.55 -17.87 1.58
CA GLU A 458 33.51 -19.17 2.24
C GLU A 458 32.23 -19.95 1.92
N ARG A 459 31.07 -19.28 1.93
CA ARG A 459 29.80 -19.88 1.51
C ARG A 459 29.86 -20.35 0.06
N GLN A 460 30.38 -19.52 -0.85
CA GLN A 460 30.55 -19.86 -2.26
C GLN A 460 31.51 -21.05 -2.44
N LYS A 461 32.64 -21.09 -1.72
CA LYS A 461 33.56 -22.23 -1.73
C LYS A 461 32.91 -23.52 -1.23
N LYS A 462 32.11 -23.45 -0.16
CA LYS A 462 31.34 -24.59 0.36
C LYS A 462 30.28 -25.06 -0.65
N CYS A 463 29.56 -24.15 -1.29
CA CYS A 463 28.61 -24.50 -2.33
C CYS A 463 29.30 -25.12 -3.55
N LEU A 464 30.43 -24.57 -3.98
CA LEU A 464 31.20 -25.07 -5.12
C LEU A 464 31.81 -26.46 -4.85
N SER A 465 32.36 -26.67 -3.65
CA SER A 465 32.87 -27.99 -3.24
C SER A 465 31.76 -29.03 -3.19
N LEU A 466 30.60 -28.71 -2.62
CA LEU A 466 29.42 -29.60 -2.65
C LEU A 466 28.96 -29.89 -4.09
N ALA A 467 28.97 -28.89 -4.97
CA ALA A 467 28.61 -29.05 -6.38
C ALA A 467 29.60 -29.96 -7.13
N LEU A 468 30.90 -29.85 -6.83
CA LEU A 468 31.94 -30.72 -7.38
C LEU A 468 31.81 -32.15 -6.84
N GLU A 469 31.56 -32.33 -5.54
CA GLU A 469 31.31 -33.64 -4.92
C GLU A 469 30.08 -34.34 -5.52
N GLN A 470 29.03 -33.58 -5.83
CA GLN A 470 27.83 -34.09 -6.49
C GLN A 470 28.02 -34.30 -8.00
N GLY A 471 29.20 -34.03 -8.55
CA GLY A 471 29.50 -34.24 -9.96
C GLY A 471 28.69 -33.35 -10.91
N ILE A 472 28.18 -32.20 -10.44
CA ILE A 472 27.31 -31.28 -11.21
C ILE A 472 28.00 -30.81 -12.49
N PHE A 473 29.33 -30.70 -12.48
CA PHE A 473 30.16 -30.28 -13.62
C PHE A 473 30.77 -31.43 -14.43
N SER A 474 30.41 -32.70 -14.14
CA SER A 474 30.90 -33.86 -14.90
C SER A 474 30.02 -34.14 -16.13
N GLY A 475 30.63 -34.52 -17.26
CA GLY A 475 29.95 -34.72 -18.55
C GLY A 475 28.92 -35.86 -18.59
N ASN A 476 28.83 -36.67 -17.54
CA ASN A 476 27.85 -37.75 -17.38
C ASN A 476 26.65 -37.30 -16.54
N ARG A 477 26.10 -36.12 -16.82
CA ARG A 477 24.87 -35.66 -16.18
C ARG A 477 23.72 -36.59 -16.59
N ARG A 478 23.20 -37.41 -15.66
CA ARG A 478 21.90 -38.05 -15.87
C ARG A 478 20.86 -36.95 -16.01
N GLU A 479 20.27 -36.81 -17.20
CA GLU A 479 19.13 -35.93 -17.40
C GLU A 479 17.98 -36.44 -16.53
N GLY A 480 17.74 -35.78 -15.39
CA GLY A 480 16.50 -35.94 -14.65
C GLY A 480 15.33 -35.40 -15.47
N PRO A 481 14.11 -35.92 -15.29
CA PRO A 481 12.93 -35.44 -16.00
C PRO A 481 12.77 -33.92 -15.83
N ARG A 482 12.64 -33.20 -16.95
CA ARG A 482 12.46 -31.74 -16.96
C ARG A 482 11.18 -31.39 -16.18
N GLY A 483 11.30 -30.52 -15.18
CA GLY A 483 10.15 -29.91 -14.50
C GLY A 483 10.06 -30.09 -12.99
N MET A 484 10.91 -30.90 -12.35
CA MET A 484 10.91 -31.02 -10.88
C MET A 484 12.11 -30.30 -10.27
N LEU A 485 11.85 -29.30 -9.44
CA LEU A 485 12.83 -28.77 -8.49
C LEU A 485 13.32 -29.95 -7.62
N PRO A 486 14.64 -30.11 -7.42
CA PRO A 486 15.14 -31.14 -6.53
C PRO A 486 14.56 -30.92 -5.12
N PRO A 487 14.15 -31.97 -4.41
CA PRO A 487 13.66 -31.84 -3.05
C PRO A 487 14.74 -31.16 -2.20
N ALA A 488 14.32 -30.18 -1.40
CA ALA A 488 15.22 -29.43 -0.53
C ALA A 488 16.15 -30.39 0.23
N PRO A 489 17.47 -30.13 0.29
CA PRO A 489 18.38 -30.99 1.02
C PRO A 489 17.87 -31.15 2.45
N PRO A 490 17.91 -32.37 3.03
CA PRO A 490 17.49 -32.57 4.40
C PRO A 490 18.27 -31.59 5.27
N LYS A 491 17.56 -30.73 6.01
CA LYS A 491 18.16 -29.80 6.97
C LYS A 491 19.13 -30.62 7.82
N LYS A 492 20.44 -30.37 7.67
CA LYS A 492 21.43 -30.90 8.61
C LYS A 492 20.96 -30.47 9.99
N LYS A 493 20.63 -31.42 10.86
CA LYS A 493 20.27 -31.15 12.26
C LYS A 493 21.43 -30.37 12.88
N ASN A 494 21.22 -29.09 13.18
CA ASN A 494 22.15 -28.36 14.03
C ASN A 494 22.21 -29.09 15.39
N PRO A 495 23.39 -29.29 15.98
CA PRO A 495 23.56 -30.05 17.21
C PRO A 495 23.19 -29.24 18.47
N THR A 496 22.11 -28.46 18.43
CA THR A 496 21.64 -27.66 19.57
C THR A 496 20.13 -27.77 19.70
N ASP A 497 19.67 -28.92 20.22
CA ASP A 497 18.27 -29.19 20.62
C ASP A 497 17.81 -28.39 21.86
N ASP A 498 18.66 -27.46 22.32
CA ASP A 498 18.42 -26.67 23.52
C ASP A 498 17.43 -25.53 23.23
N GLY A 499 16.21 -25.71 23.70
CA GLY A 499 15.14 -24.71 23.68
C GLY A 499 14.39 -24.71 25.02
N PRO A 500 13.40 -23.83 25.20
CA PRO A 500 12.56 -23.84 26.40
C PRO A 500 11.88 -25.20 26.58
N GLY A 501 11.72 -25.63 27.83
CA GLY A 501 11.16 -26.95 28.14
C GLY A 501 11.65 -27.54 29.47
N PRO A 502 11.22 -28.76 29.82
CA PRO A 502 11.69 -29.45 31.01
C PRO A 502 13.12 -30.01 30.82
N TYR A 503 13.98 -29.82 31.80
CA TYR A 503 15.35 -30.33 31.85
C TYR A 503 15.59 -31.06 33.16
N THR A 504 16.40 -32.12 33.10
CA THR A 504 16.91 -32.82 34.28
C THR A 504 18.37 -32.43 34.49
N ILE A 505 18.69 -31.97 35.70
CA ILE A 505 20.05 -31.60 36.08
C ILE A 505 20.90 -32.88 36.19
N THR A 506 21.97 -32.99 35.40
CA THR A 506 22.87 -34.16 35.39
C THR A 506 24.02 -34.00 36.38
N GLN A 507 24.45 -32.77 36.64
CA GLN A 507 25.55 -32.43 37.56
C GLN A 507 25.16 -31.23 38.42
N THR A 508 25.77 -31.09 39.60
CA THR A 508 25.46 -29.98 40.51
C THR A 508 25.60 -28.63 39.80
N ALA A 509 24.49 -27.90 39.68
CA ALA A 509 24.43 -26.64 38.93
C ALA A 509 24.08 -25.47 39.85
N ALA A 510 24.91 -24.42 39.82
CA ALA A 510 24.67 -23.22 40.61
C ALA A 510 23.72 -22.27 39.87
N VAL A 511 22.59 -21.93 40.51
CA VAL A 511 21.62 -20.94 40.02
C VAL A 511 22.14 -19.55 40.34
N LYS A 512 22.22 -18.71 39.32
CA LYS A 512 22.75 -17.34 39.34
C LYS A 512 21.62 -16.33 39.14
N ALA A 513 21.67 -15.18 39.80
CA ALA A 513 20.60 -14.19 39.70
C ALA A 513 20.48 -13.55 38.30
N GLY A 514 21.59 -13.45 37.57
CA GLY A 514 21.64 -12.88 36.21
C GLY A 514 22.34 -13.80 35.21
N GLN A 515 22.27 -13.42 33.94
CA GLN A 515 22.87 -14.18 32.83
C GLN A 515 24.39 -14.30 32.98
N ALA A 516 25.10 -13.29 33.49
CA ALA A 516 26.54 -13.35 33.70
C ALA A 516 26.93 -14.26 34.89
N LEU A 517 28.04 -15.01 34.76
CA LEU A 517 28.60 -15.84 35.85
C LEU A 517 28.98 -15.06 37.12
N SER A 518 29.33 -13.78 36.96
CA SER A 518 29.69 -12.85 38.05
C SER A 518 28.51 -12.50 38.94
N SER A 519 27.27 -12.82 38.54
CA SER A 519 26.08 -12.51 39.32
C SER A 519 25.98 -13.32 40.61
N ARG A 520 25.22 -12.77 41.58
CA ARG A 520 24.99 -13.36 42.90
C ARG A 520 24.45 -14.79 42.77
N LYS A 521 25.00 -15.71 43.57
CA LYS A 521 24.53 -17.09 43.68
C LYS A 521 23.22 -17.14 44.47
N VAL A 522 22.20 -17.77 43.90
CA VAL A 522 20.86 -17.91 44.50
C VAL A 522 20.75 -19.24 45.25
N LYS A 523 21.00 -20.36 44.57
CA LYS A 523 20.86 -21.71 45.13
C LYS A 523 21.68 -22.73 44.31
N ASP A 524 22.05 -23.86 44.91
CA ASP A 524 22.60 -25.01 44.18
C ASP A 524 21.52 -26.05 43.91
N LEU A 525 21.45 -26.53 42.67
CA LEU A 525 20.62 -27.64 42.26
C LEU A 525 21.41 -28.95 42.32
N ARG A 526 20.82 -29.97 42.91
CA ARG A 526 21.41 -31.30 43.01
C ARG A 526 21.22 -32.06 41.68
N PRO A 527 22.12 -32.99 41.34
CA PRO A 527 21.89 -33.95 40.25
C PRO A 527 20.56 -34.69 40.45
N GLY A 528 19.78 -34.83 39.39
CA GLY A 528 18.43 -35.40 39.40
C GLY A 528 17.30 -34.39 39.62
N ALA A 529 17.60 -33.12 39.91
CA ALA A 529 16.57 -32.09 40.04
C ALA A 529 15.92 -31.78 38.67
N GLU A 530 14.61 -31.68 38.63
CA GLU A 530 13.86 -31.26 37.45
C GLU A 530 13.66 -29.74 37.47
N VAL A 531 13.98 -29.09 36.34
CA VAL A 531 13.85 -27.65 36.18
C VAL A 531 13.20 -27.32 34.85
N ARG A 532 12.33 -26.31 34.85
CA ARG A 532 11.73 -25.79 33.62
C ARG A 532 12.53 -24.60 33.11
N VAL A 533 13.07 -24.72 31.91
CA VAL A 533 13.82 -23.66 31.22
C VAL A 533 12.85 -22.78 30.43
N LEU A 534 12.92 -21.47 30.67
CA LEU A 534 12.09 -20.44 30.03
C LEU A 534 12.79 -19.80 28.82
N GLU A 535 14.09 -19.54 28.93
CA GLU A 535 14.91 -18.96 27.86
C GLU A 535 16.29 -19.60 27.87
N VAL A 536 16.87 -19.77 26.68
CA VAL A 536 18.24 -20.25 26.47
C VAL A 536 19.03 -19.13 25.82
N ALA A 537 20.18 -18.79 26.40
CA ALA A 537 21.08 -17.77 25.89
C ALA A 537 22.49 -18.35 25.68
N PHE A 538 23.07 -18.05 24.52
CA PHE A 538 24.41 -18.44 24.15
C PHE A 538 25.38 -17.31 24.52
N GLU A 539 26.42 -17.63 25.29
CA GLU A 539 27.37 -16.65 25.80
C GLU A 539 28.72 -16.79 25.10
N GLY A 540 29.15 -15.75 24.36
CA GLY A 540 30.47 -15.63 23.74
C GLY A 540 30.47 -15.55 22.20
N ARG A 541 31.56 -15.04 21.61
CA ARG A 541 31.76 -14.90 20.13
C ARG A 541 31.74 -16.25 19.37
N THR A 542 31.84 -17.37 20.07
CA THR A 542 31.90 -18.73 19.52
C THR A 542 30.75 -19.63 19.96
N GLU A 543 29.73 -19.08 20.66
CA GLU A 543 28.55 -19.83 21.17
C GLU A 543 28.91 -21.07 22.01
N THR A 544 30.11 -21.12 22.59
CA THR A 544 30.65 -22.32 23.26
C THR A 544 30.02 -22.60 24.62
N ARG A 545 29.37 -21.62 25.25
CA ARG A 545 28.68 -21.77 26.53
C ARG A 545 27.18 -21.52 26.35
N VAL A 546 26.38 -22.47 26.82
CA VAL A 546 24.92 -22.39 26.82
C VAL A 546 24.43 -22.16 28.24
N ARG A 547 23.67 -21.08 28.44
CA ARG A 547 23.03 -20.76 29.72
C ARG A 547 21.52 -20.74 29.55
N ALA A 548 20.80 -21.06 30.60
CA ALA A 548 19.35 -21.12 30.58
C ALA A 548 18.77 -20.44 31.81
N ARG A 549 17.68 -19.69 31.62
CA ARG A 549 16.88 -19.20 32.74
C ARG A 549 15.85 -20.24 33.12
N ILE A 550 15.75 -20.49 34.41
CA ILE A 550 14.81 -21.44 35.00
C ILE A 550 13.73 -20.74 35.82
N GLU A 551 12.57 -21.37 35.89
CA GLU A 551 11.40 -20.86 36.59
C GLU A 551 11.53 -20.97 38.12
N GLN A 552 11.97 -22.13 38.64
CA GLN A 552 12.07 -22.40 40.07
C GLN A 552 13.33 -23.19 40.45
N PRO A 553 14.19 -22.67 41.36
CA PRO A 553 14.23 -21.28 41.82
C PRO A 553 14.58 -20.34 40.66
N SER A 554 14.01 -19.13 40.64
CA SER A 554 14.22 -18.19 39.54
C SER A 554 15.69 -17.77 39.43
N GLY A 555 16.25 -17.92 38.22
CA GLY A 555 17.64 -17.57 37.95
C GLY A 555 18.20 -18.30 36.74
N TRP A 556 19.50 -18.16 36.52
CA TRP A 556 20.24 -18.69 35.38
C TRP A 556 21.13 -19.85 35.79
N ILE A 557 21.05 -20.94 35.03
CA ILE A 557 21.93 -22.10 35.14
C ILE A 557 22.79 -22.22 33.89
N THR A 558 23.91 -22.93 34.00
CA THR A 558 24.72 -23.32 32.85
C THR A 558 24.20 -24.66 32.35
N LEU A 559 23.79 -24.76 31.08
CA LEU A 559 23.44 -26.02 30.44
C LEU A 559 24.69 -26.73 29.94
N GLN A 560 25.61 -25.98 29.31
CA GLN A 560 26.85 -26.50 28.76
C GLN A 560 28.01 -25.51 28.96
N ASP A 561 29.16 -26.01 29.37
CA ASP A 561 30.40 -25.23 29.49
C ASP A 561 31.19 -25.18 28.17
N PRO A 562 32.13 -24.21 28.01
CA PRO A 562 32.99 -24.09 26.83
C PRO A 562 33.81 -25.34 26.50
N LYS A 563 34.04 -26.20 27.50
CA LYS A 563 34.73 -27.50 27.35
C LYS A 563 33.81 -28.62 26.86
N GLY A 564 32.54 -28.33 26.58
CA GLY A 564 31.54 -29.29 26.10
C GLY A 564 30.79 -30.08 27.18
N HIS A 565 31.10 -29.89 28.47
CA HIS A 565 30.44 -30.60 29.56
C HIS A 565 29.00 -30.10 29.78
N ARG A 566 28.03 -31.02 29.84
CA ARG A 566 26.61 -30.70 30.06
C ARG A 566 26.20 -30.93 31.51
N TYR A 567 25.58 -29.92 32.11
CA TYR A 567 25.10 -29.92 33.49
C TYR A 567 23.60 -30.18 33.59
N ALA A 568 22.88 -30.10 32.47
CA ALA A 568 21.48 -30.46 32.37
C ALA A 568 21.19 -31.05 30.99
N SER A 569 20.33 -32.05 30.95
CA SER A 569 19.82 -32.66 29.72
C SER A 569 18.35 -32.31 29.56
N LYS A 570 17.96 -31.85 28.37
CA LYS A 570 16.55 -31.66 28.03
C LYS A 570 15.85 -32.99 28.20
N GLN A 571 14.83 -33.03 29.04
CA GLN A 571 13.98 -34.20 29.13
C GLN A 571 13.33 -34.31 27.75
N SER A 572 13.53 -35.44 27.06
CA SER A 572 12.79 -35.71 25.84
C SER A 572 11.33 -35.62 26.23
N SER A 573 10.70 -34.49 25.90
CA SER A 573 9.26 -34.40 25.86
C SER A 573 8.83 -35.63 25.10
N LEU A 574 8.04 -36.47 25.78
CA LEU A 574 7.27 -37.56 25.20
C LEU A 574 6.97 -37.20 23.75
N GLU A 575 7.28 -38.12 22.82
CA GLU A 575 6.93 -37.98 21.41
C GLU A 575 5.57 -37.24 21.33
N PRO A 576 5.44 -36.18 20.51
CA PRO A 576 4.12 -35.57 20.31
C PRO A 576 3.19 -36.74 20.06
N LYS A 577 2.11 -36.89 20.87
CA LYS A 577 1.19 -38.02 20.77
C LYS A 577 0.82 -38.13 19.30
N VAL A 578 1.50 -39.00 18.56
CA VAL A 578 1.16 -39.26 17.18
C VAL A 578 -0.14 -40.03 17.34
N LEU A 579 -1.25 -39.31 17.20
CA LEU A 579 -2.58 -39.90 17.13
C LEU A 579 -2.56 -40.81 15.90
N ARG A 580 -2.14 -42.06 16.12
CA ARG A 580 -2.16 -43.09 15.10
C ARG A 580 -3.61 -43.49 14.93
N LEU A 581 -4.22 -42.99 13.87
CA LEU A 581 -5.54 -43.45 13.46
C LEU A 581 -5.46 -44.94 13.10
N THR A 582 -6.44 -45.73 13.53
CA THR A 582 -6.68 -47.05 12.96
C THR A 582 -7.20 -46.89 11.53
N LYS A 583 -7.12 -47.96 10.73
CA LYS A 583 -7.64 -47.96 9.35
C LYS A 583 -9.12 -47.59 9.28
N ASP A 584 -9.92 -48.14 10.20
CA ASP A 584 -11.36 -47.85 10.29
C ASP A 584 -11.61 -46.41 10.75
N GLY A 585 -10.80 -45.89 11.69
CA GLY A 585 -10.87 -44.50 12.11
C GLY A 585 -10.49 -43.52 10.99
N ALA A 586 -9.55 -43.87 10.12
CA ALA A 586 -9.24 -43.09 8.92
C ALA A 586 -10.41 -43.05 7.93
N ALA A 587 -11.11 -44.16 7.75
CA ALA A 587 -12.29 -44.19 6.91
C ALA A 587 -13.41 -43.29 7.46
N GLU A 588 -13.70 -43.36 8.77
CA GLU A 588 -14.73 -42.53 9.42
C GLU A 588 -14.38 -41.04 9.38
N LEU A 589 -13.13 -40.67 9.66
CA LEU A 589 -12.66 -39.28 9.58
C LEU A 589 -12.83 -38.71 8.15
N ILE A 590 -12.50 -39.49 7.12
CA ILE A 590 -12.68 -39.08 5.72
C ILE A 590 -14.16 -38.86 5.38
N GLU A 591 -15.06 -39.72 5.90
CA GLU A 591 -16.50 -39.58 5.69
C GLU A 591 -17.04 -38.30 6.35
N GLU A 592 -16.59 -37.98 7.57
CA GLU A 592 -16.99 -36.75 8.27
C GLU A 592 -16.51 -35.49 7.55
N LEU A 593 -15.25 -35.48 7.09
CA LEU A 593 -14.73 -34.39 6.28
C LEU A 593 -15.47 -34.27 4.94
N ARG A 594 -15.84 -35.39 4.31
CA ARG A 594 -16.65 -35.38 3.09
C ARG A 594 -18.00 -34.72 3.34
N HIS A 595 -18.68 -35.05 4.43
CA HIS A 595 -19.94 -34.41 4.80
C HIS A 595 -19.77 -32.91 5.02
N ALA A 596 -18.71 -32.50 5.71
CA ALA A 596 -18.40 -31.10 5.99
C ALA A 596 -18.12 -30.32 4.69
N TYR A 597 -17.36 -30.89 3.75
CA TYR A 597 -17.10 -30.25 2.46
C TYR A 597 -18.27 -30.32 1.49
N SER A 598 -19.16 -31.31 1.60
CA SER A 598 -20.35 -31.38 0.75
C SER A 598 -21.42 -30.35 1.09
N ASP A 599 -21.25 -29.57 2.18
CA ASP A 599 -22.20 -28.54 2.55
C ASP A 599 -22.32 -27.47 1.45
N SER A 600 -23.56 -27.13 1.10
CA SER A 600 -23.88 -26.17 0.05
C SER A 600 -23.33 -24.79 0.37
N SER A 601 -23.30 -24.42 1.65
CA SER A 601 -22.74 -23.13 2.09
C SER A 601 -21.23 -23.03 1.82
N PHE A 602 -20.50 -24.11 2.08
CA PHE A 602 -19.06 -24.20 1.84
C PHE A 602 -18.74 -24.24 0.35
N GLN A 603 -19.48 -25.04 -0.44
CA GLN A 603 -19.27 -25.10 -1.89
C GLN A 603 -19.51 -23.75 -2.57
N LEU A 604 -20.51 -22.97 -2.14
CA LEU A 604 -20.74 -21.61 -2.63
C LEU A 604 -19.60 -20.65 -2.26
N GLN A 605 -19.02 -20.79 -1.06
CA GLN A 605 -17.86 -20.00 -0.65
C GLN A 605 -16.62 -20.33 -1.50
N VAL A 606 -16.40 -21.61 -1.80
CA VAL A 606 -15.29 -22.05 -2.67
C VAL A 606 -15.47 -21.54 -4.10
N ALA A 607 -16.69 -21.61 -4.66
CA ALA A 607 -16.99 -21.09 -5.99
C ALA A 607 -16.81 -19.56 -6.05
N LYS A 608 -17.34 -18.83 -5.06
CA LYS A 608 -17.14 -17.38 -4.96
C LYS A 608 -15.66 -17.01 -4.82
N LEU A 609 -14.91 -17.74 -4.00
CA LEU A 609 -13.47 -17.51 -3.84
C LEU A 609 -12.71 -17.75 -5.14
N ALA A 610 -13.10 -18.73 -5.95
CA ALA A 610 -12.51 -18.96 -7.26
C ALA A 610 -12.75 -17.79 -8.23
N ASP A 611 -13.97 -17.24 -8.24
CA ASP A 611 -14.35 -16.10 -9.08
C ASP A 611 -13.66 -14.80 -8.63
N ASP A 612 -13.65 -14.53 -7.32
CA ASP A 612 -13.03 -13.33 -6.73
C ASP A 612 -11.52 -13.28 -7.02
N MET A 613 -10.85 -14.45 -7.02
CA MET A 613 -9.43 -14.59 -7.33
C MET A 613 -9.13 -14.72 -8.83
N LEU A 614 -10.11 -14.50 -9.71
CA LEU A 614 -9.99 -14.63 -11.17
C LEU A 614 -9.40 -15.99 -11.60
N ARG A 615 -9.66 -17.05 -10.83
CA ARG A 615 -9.10 -18.39 -11.02
C ARG A 615 -7.57 -18.46 -10.98
N ASP A 616 -6.89 -17.55 -10.25
CA ASP A 616 -5.46 -17.68 -9.96
C ASP A 616 -5.21 -18.83 -8.97
N ARG A 617 -4.45 -19.83 -9.41
CA ARG A 617 -4.16 -21.05 -8.64
C ARG A 617 -3.47 -20.77 -7.30
N HIS A 618 -2.52 -19.83 -7.25
CA HIS A 618 -1.69 -19.65 -6.07
C HIS A 618 -2.46 -18.91 -4.97
N GLU A 619 -3.14 -17.82 -5.33
CA GLU A 619 -3.95 -17.03 -4.41
C GLU A 619 -5.16 -17.82 -3.90
N PHE A 620 -5.84 -18.55 -4.80
CA PHE A 620 -6.96 -19.42 -4.43
C PHE A 620 -6.59 -20.43 -3.34
N VAL A 621 -5.44 -21.12 -3.47
CA VAL A 621 -5.01 -22.13 -2.49
C VAL A 621 -4.63 -21.51 -1.14
N ILE A 622 -4.07 -20.30 -1.11
CA ILE A 622 -3.74 -19.60 0.14
C ILE A 622 -5.03 -19.29 0.91
N HIS A 623 -6.01 -18.67 0.25
CA HIS A 623 -7.26 -18.26 0.89
C HIS A 623 -8.17 -19.46 1.21
N LEU A 624 -8.16 -20.50 0.36
CA LEU A 624 -8.93 -21.72 0.59
C LEU A 624 -8.53 -22.41 1.91
N ARG A 625 -7.25 -22.36 2.30
CA ARG A 625 -6.80 -22.92 3.60
C ARG A 625 -7.49 -22.27 4.79
N GLN A 626 -7.77 -20.98 4.72
CA GLN A 626 -8.42 -20.24 5.79
C GLN A 626 -9.93 -20.53 5.83
N VAL A 627 -10.57 -20.60 4.67
CA VAL A 627 -11.99 -20.93 4.55
C VAL A 627 -12.26 -22.37 4.98
N ALA A 628 -11.43 -23.31 4.53
CA ALA A 628 -11.53 -24.73 4.87
C ALA A 628 -11.31 -25.00 6.36
N LEU A 629 -10.44 -24.23 7.04
CA LEU A 629 -10.17 -24.43 8.47
C LEU A 629 -11.42 -24.25 9.33
N ARG A 630 -12.32 -23.32 8.97
CA ARG A 630 -13.57 -23.09 9.70
C ARG A 630 -14.49 -24.32 9.69
N VAL A 631 -14.51 -25.03 8.57
CA VAL A 631 -15.31 -26.24 8.36
C VAL A 631 -14.59 -27.49 8.92
N GLN A 632 -13.24 -27.49 8.90
CA GLN A 632 -12.43 -28.57 9.46
C GLN A 632 -12.35 -28.54 10.99
N ALA A 633 -12.40 -27.37 11.63
CA ALA A 633 -12.17 -27.22 13.07
C ALA A 633 -13.05 -28.13 13.96
N PRO A 634 -14.37 -28.25 13.74
CA PRO A 634 -15.21 -29.17 14.54
C PRO A 634 -14.83 -30.64 14.37
N VAL A 635 -14.38 -31.03 13.16
CA VAL A 635 -13.93 -32.40 12.88
C VAL A 635 -12.58 -32.65 13.54
N LEU A 636 -11.66 -31.70 13.49
CA LEU A 636 -10.34 -31.81 14.14
C LEU A 636 -10.48 -31.99 15.65
N GLU A 637 -11.29 -31.16 16.31
CA GLU A 637 -11.52 -31.25 17.76
C GLU A 637 -12.09 -32.61 18.16
N LYS A 638 -13.06 -33.12 17.39
CA LYS A 638 -13.69 -34.43 17.64
C LYS A 638 -12.68 -35.58 17.59
N TRP A 639 -11.70 -35.50 16.69
CA TRP A 639 -10.67 -36.52 16.51
C TRP A 639 -9.40 -36.26 17.33
N GLY A 640 -9.43 -35.25 18.20
CA GLY A 640 -8.33 -34.93 19.13
C GLY A 640 -7.15 -34.20 18.47
N PHE A 641 -7.33 -33.66 17.27
CA PHE A 641 -6.37 -32.75 16.63
C PHE A 641 -6.63 -31.31 17.07
N GLU A 642 -5.60 -30.48 17.09
CA GLU A 642 -5.79 -29.05 17.36
C GLU A 642 -6.54 -28.37 16.19
N PRO A 643 -7.49 -27.46 16.45
CA PRO A 643 -8.23 -26.71 15.43
C PRO A 643 -7.39 -25.58 14.80
N THR A 644 -6.16 -25.91 14.40
CA THR A 644 -5.17 -24.99 13.80
C THR A 644 -4.68 -25.54 12.46
N LEU A 645 -3.99 -24.71 11.67
CA LEU A 645 -3.35 -25.16 10.43
C LEU A 645 -2.28 -26.24 10.67
N GLU A 646 -1.67 -26.24 11.86
CA GLU A 646 -0.73 -27.29 12.28
C GLU A 646 -1.46 -28.60 12.54
N GLY A 647 -2.61 -28.59 13.24
CA GLY A 647 -3.44 -29.77 13.45
C GLY A 647 -4.01 -30.36 12.15
N VAL A 648 -4.38 -29.54 11.16
CA VAL A 648 -4.72 -30.02 9.80
C VAL A 648 -3.56 -30.77 9.17
N SER A 649 -2.33 -30.28 9.34
CA SER A 649 -1.13 -30.91 8.79
C SER A 649 -0.82 -32.25 9.48
N GLU A 650 -1.05 -32.33 10.79
CA GLU A 650 -0.96 -33.58 11.56
C GLU A 650 -2.01 -34.60 11.12
N MET A 651 -3.27 -34.18 10.97
CA MET A 651 -4.35 -34.99 10.43
C MET A 651 -4.01 -35.55 9.04
N GLN A 652 -3.52 -34.71 8.12
CA GLN A 652 -3.08 -35.13 6.78
C GLN A 652 -1.90 -36.11 6.82
N ARG A 653 -1.03 -36.01 7.83
CA ARG A 653 0.07 -36.96 8.03
C ARG A 653 -0.45 -38.30 8.55
N ALA A 654 -1.37 -38.30 9.52
CA ALA A 654 -2.00 -39.51 10.04
C ALA A 654 -2.78 -40.26 8.95
N LEU A 655 -3.46 -39.54 8.04
CA LEU A 655 -4.12 -40.13 6.88
C LEU A 655 -3.11 -40.70 5.86
N ARG A 656 -1.99 -40.01 5.61
CA ARG A 656 -0.95 -40.45 4.66
C ARG A 656 -0.37 -41.82 5.00
N ASP A 657 -0.26 -42.16 6.28
CA ASP A 657 0.25 -43.45 6.74
C ASP A 657 -0.59 -44.64 6.23
N HIS A 658 -1.86 -44.42 5.85
CA HIS A 658 -2.76 -45.44 5.30
C HIS A 658 -2.93 -45.36 3.76
N ILE A 659 -2.51 -44.25 3.15
CA ILE A 659 -2.75 -43.95 1.72
C ILE A 659 -1.48 -44.13 0.89
N ALA A 660 -0.29 -43.98 1.48
CA ALA A 660 0.99 -44.02 0.79
C ALA A 660 1.97 -45.02 1.43
N GLY A 661 2.74 -45.73 0.60
CA GLY A 661 3.72 -46.75 1.02
C GLY A 661 3.31 -48.19 0.65
N ASP A 662 4.03 -49.17 1.20
CA ASP A 662 3.86 -50.61 0.90
C ASP A 662 2.52 -51.20 1.39
N ALA A 663 1.81 -50.48 2.27
CA ALA A 663 0.52 -50.87 2.85
C ALA A 663 -0.67 -50.02 2.35
N ARG A 664 -0.59 -49.49 1.12
CA ARG A 664 -1.62 -48.64 0.51
C ARG A 664 -2.97 -49.35 0.41
N ASP A 665 -4.02 -48.75 0.98
CA ASP A 665 -5.40 -49.14 0.69
C ASP A 665 -5.95 -48.37 -0.52
N ALA A 666 -6.29 -49.08 -1.58
CA ALA A 666 -6.82 -48.50 -2.81
C ALA A 666 -8.19 -47.81 -2.61
N VAL A 667 -9.05 -48.36 -1.76
CA VAL A 667 -10.39 -47.83 -1.49
C VAL A 667 -10.30 -46.52 -0.69
N LEU A 668 -9.41 -46.48 0.29
CA LEU A 668 -9.18 -45.27 1.09
C LEU A 668 -8.56 -44.15 0.24
N ALA A 669 -7.64 -44.51 -0.66
CA ALA A 669 -7.03 -43.55 -1.59
C ALA A 669 -8.06 -42.91 -2.55
N GLU A 670 -9.05 -43.67 -3.03
CA GLU A 670 -10.13 -43.15 -3.88
C GLU A 670 -11.01 -42.16 -3.12
N LYS A 671 -11.38 -42.47 -1.86
CA LYS A 671 -12.18 -41.56 -1.02
C LYS A 671 -11.46 -40.23 -0.73
N VAL A 672 -10.14 -40.26 -0.56
CA VAL A 672 -9.33 -39.05 -0.34
C VAL A 672 -9.27 -38.18 -1.59
N GLU A 673 -9.26 -38.80 -2.77
CA GLU A 673 -9.31 -38.07 -4.02
C GLU A 673 -10.66 -37.36 -4.21
N LEU A 674 -11.78 -38.03 -3.89
CA LEU A 674 -13.10 -37.40 -3.87
C LEU A 674 -13.17 -36.23 -2.87
N LEU A 675 -12.54 -36.38 -1.70
CA LEU A 675 -12.45 -35.31 -0.71
C LEU A 675 -11.64 -34.11 -1.21
N ARG A 676 -10.58 -34.35 -1.99
CA ARG A 676 -9.81 -33.27 -2.64
C ARG A 676 -10.63 -32.55 -3.71
N GLN A 677 -11.45 -33.27 -4.47
CA GLN A 677 -12.37 -32.68 -5.44
C GLN A 677 -13.37 -31.77 -4.75
N LEU A 678 -14.01 -32.24 -3.68
CA LEU A 678 -14.95 -31.42 -2.90
C LEU A 678 -14.28 -30.21 -2.25
N LEU A 679 -13.04 -30.35 -1.75
CA LEU A 679 -12.32 -29.25 -1.14
C LEU A 679 -12.02 -28.11 -2.12
N HIS A 680 -11.69 -28.42 -3.38
CA HIS A 680 -11.30 -27.42 -4.38
C HIS A 680 -12.43 -27.05 -5.35
N GLY A 681 -13.55 -27.78 -5.35
CA GLY A 681 -14.68 -27.54 -6.25
C GLY A 681 -14.27 -27.50 -7.72
N ASP A 682 -14.80 -26.52 -8.45
CA ASP A 682 -14.54 -26.32 -9.89
C ASP A 682 -13.06 -25.98 -10.20
N MET A 683 -12.28 -25.54 -9.21
CA MET A 683 -10.84 -25.27 -9.36
C MET A 683 -9.98 -26.53 -9.30
N TYR A 684 -10.56 -27.71 -9.03
CA TYR A 684 -9.81 -28.96 -8.87
C TYR A 684 -8.91 -29.28 -10.09
N GLY A 685 -9.45 -29.16 -11.31
CA GLY A 685 -8.72 -29.46 -12.54
C GLY A 685 -7.59 -28.47 -12.84
N GLU A 686 -7.71 -27.23 -12.36
CA GLU A 686 -6.68 -26.19 -12.54
C GLU A 686 -5.56 -26.31 -11.49
N VAL A 687 -5.91 -26.72 -10.27
CA VAL A 687 -4.94 -26.95 -9.19
C VAL A 687 -4.17 -28.26 -9.41
N PHE A 688 -4.81 -29.28 -10.00
CA PHE A 688 -4.22 -30.60 -10.25
C PHE A 688 -4.40 -31.07 -11.71
N PRO A 689 -3.65 -30.47 -12.67
CA PRO A 689 -3.80 -30.78 -14.10
C PRO A 689 -3.39 -32.22 -14.49
N ASP A 690 -2.55 -32.88 -13.67
CA ASP A 690 -2.06 -34.25 -13.91
C ASP A 690 -2.94 -35.35 -13.28
N ALA A 691 -4.05 -34.99 -12.63
CA ALA A 691 -4.94 -35.95 -11.98
C ALA A 691 -5.87 -36.64 -13.00
N THR A 692 -5.84 -37.98 -13.06
CA THR A 692 -6.76 -38.76 -13.90
C THR A 692 -8.18 -38.69 -13.33
N ALA A 693 -9.10 -38.01 -14.02
CA ALA A 693 -10.50 -37.93 -13.62
C ALA A 693 -11.16 -39.33 -13.57
N PRO A 694 -11.68 -39.79 -12.41
CA PRO A 694 -12.50 -40.99 -12.36
C PRO A 694 -13.85 -40.74 -13.05
N LYS A 695 -14.27 -41.68 -13.90
CA LYS A 695 -15.56 -41.65 -14.58
C LYS A 695 -16.69 -41.88 -13.59
N GLY A 696 -17.39 -40.81 -13.24
CA GLY A 696 -18.74 -40.85 -12.69
C GLY A 696 -18.83 -40.83 -11.18
N LEU A 697 -19.10 -39.64 -10.62
CA LEU A 697 -20.13 -39.36 -9.62
C LEU A 697 -20.11 -37.86 -9.29
N VAL A 698 -21.28 -37.23 -9.41
CA VAL A 698 -21.58 -35.80 -9.23
C VAL A 698 -20.96 -34.87 -10.28
N GLY A 699 -21.72 -34.66 -11.37
CA GLY A 699 -21.46 -33.52 -12.26
C GLY A 699 -21.67 -32.19 -11.53
N PRO A 700 -21.09 -31.09 -12.04
CA PRO A 700 -21.31 -29.76 -11.50
C PRO A 700 -22.82 -29.52 -11.36
N LEU A 701 -23.24 -28.96 -10.22
CA LEU A 701 -24.61 -28.49 -10.03
C LEU A 701 -25.02 -27.69 -11.28
N PRO A 702 -26.13 -28.04 -11.95
CA PRO A 702 -26.50 -27.39 -13.19
C PRO A 702 -26.62 -25.87 -12.98
N PRO A 703 -26.19 -25.03 -13.94
CA PRO A 703 -26.26 -23.57 -13.87
C PRO A 703 -27.66 -23.02 -13.52
N ARG A 704 -28.70 -23.84 -13.72
CA ARG A 704 -30.10 -23.52 -13.45
C ARG A 704 -30.47 -23.33 -11.97
N ALA A 705 -29.66 -23.77 -11.02
CA ALA A 705 -29.94 -23.50 -9.60
C ALA A 705 -29.49 -22.09 -9.16
N VAL A 706 -28.54 -21.48 -9.87
CA VAL A 706 -28.07 -20.10 -9.62
C VAL A 706 -28.94 -19.08 -10.38
N GLU A 707 -29.49 -19.48 -11.53
CA GLU A 707 -30.50 -18.67 -12.25
C GLU A 707 -31.86 -18.65 -11.53
N SER A 708 -32.31 -19.75 -10.90
CA SER A 708 -33.59 -19.79 -10.18
C SER A 708 -33.68 -18.83 -8.97
N LEU A 709 -32.55 -18.41 -8.40
CA LEU A 709 -32.50 -17.41 -7.33
C LEU A 709 -32.27 -15.98 -7.86
N ARG A 710 -31.71 -15.84 -9.07
CA ARG A 710 -31.61 -14.55 -9.77
C ARG A 710 -32.93 -14.16 -10.46
N GLU A 711 -33.72 -15.13 -10.91
CA GLU A 711 -35.02 -14.91 -11.55
C GLU A 711 -36.16 -14.63 -10.55
N GLN A 712 -36.03 -14.98 -9.26
CA GLN A 712 -37.01 -14.60 -8.23
C GLN A 712 -37.00 -13.11 -7.85
N VAL A 713 -36.02 -12.33 -8.33
CA VAL A 713 -35.94 -10.88 -8.09
C VAL A 713 -36.34 -10.07 -9.33
N ILE A 714 -36.59 -10.73 -10.48
CA ILE A 714 -36.90 -10.07 -11.74
C ILE A 714 -38.07 -10.81 -12.40
N TYR A 715 -39.29 -10.70 -11.87
CA TYR A 715 -40.56 -10.70 -12.62
C TYR A 715 -41.70 -10.47 -11.62
N SER A 716 -42.05 -9.20 -11.45
CA SER A 716 -43.39 -8.79 -11.01
C SER A 716 -43.70 -7.46 -11.67
N VAL A 717 -43.79 -7.45 -13.00
CA VAL A 717 -44.68 -6.58 -13.79
C VAL A 717 -44.90 -7.28 -15.15
N GLU A 718 -46.12 -7.10 -15.68
CA GLU A 718 -46.72 -7.54 -16.96
C GLU A 718 -47.57 -8.82 -16.83
N ASP A 719 -48.89 -8.84 -17.01
CA ASP A 719 -49.89 -7.87 -17.54
C ASP A 719 -51.32 -8.46 -17.25
N PRO A 720 -52.47 -7.76 -17.43
CA PRO A 720 -52.71 -6.48 -18.11
C PRO A 720 -53.33 -5.35 -17.24
#